data_AF-A0A1C2GMR8-F1
#
_entry.id   AF-A0A1C2GMR8-F1
#
_cell.length_a   1.000
_cell.length_b   1.000
_cell.length_c   1.000
_cell.angle_alpha   90.00
_cell.angle_beta   90.00
_cell.angle_gamma   90.00
#
_symmetry.space_group_name_H-M   'P 1'
#
loop_
_entity.id
_entity.type
_entity.pdbx_description
1 polymer ?
#
loop_
_entity_poly.entity_id
_entity_poly.type
_entity_poly.pdbx_seq_one_letter_code
_entity_poly.pdbx_strand_id
1 'polypeptide(L)'
;MTQFEKILVSKCLTRHDGRSLWKYGLSDGEFQQLRKLLLETKRLELLDPRDVTLYYSEWWKRCYNGGFPSKKDVFDSIQNGQYYDDEAFYRTAKRGATLLGIKWIKNQNTLYFKTLLLQGGIPIKHISNNKGAYKNILTKLLEFNPTNIDDFAFNPEITSLLPASSQSDEIYECCLAIVRAIIDEDQEYLALLDDEEELGEITRDLKIKRKNLPIRTSKPRWRNFWVFEPAKQRIRLYLGIPDMTGASFSALFINNPNTILDQEYKLYLNDNLLCKFLRRADSSYKILWVDDNELNWDGTDRLPDIYLISCSGEKTNCQHLITHLPNLTKATLWTKYSEEQWILERSAHTDALEGFVLCPLENGSENIANGECVVIAGTSFRWIKFEHTLTIGSTTFKTGCRKIDWHITDHRPAWIQRSNYTVIRRKPKVSVYDENGEIIPNVRLKWRLKNTAIWNDWDAGFSLGLLEIQIQVGSIIEYDAVFNLGNIDVVIESNALNSAEITLVGNTYNLTITDNPLVVARRISVNKFGLQLTRNDIIPPAIQASLKTNIQTSSLRFELKPPFKGIEIIDNQGNIIQENSYLQLNHLRGLRLISNLANLVVNIWNTTRTNMVISQPLTDRFISVRTFEDAIIQLFALSDAMDGTVEIIIEIIERRPQSITKLKEYKIKRYDQQIEWGFYLGSHLFIKTGPDLPDLYAIPLDCTNAQLQLRSLINKQGQYAFPNAELLTKFVVFSKNKDVQTQPAFLSLDPVNKATTLEDREKRIIALRDKLLRTASTDDDWNKLLSYYLVCEDNDIPYSTFDILRAISFSSLLAAKAFVFLTCCDPKQNFNEIAYVKMEQDLGFLFHWINKDHWIDAMEWMGCFNDGQLTKEVSQAILSHFDNCQPNNYFAKIAAFVTQNIVPDLPSGYHLNSRISELRASFGARVLSEFPQRYPKIADKYQHIIPVTDSNRPVEILLRSPLVVALSIAGKEDNLWSVESEFKRRNIKYIQQLDPEWYGQAVNYSLTKLSNLS
;
A
#
# COMPACT_ATOMS: atom_id res chain seq x y z
N MET A 1 28.64 33.29 2.52
CA MET A 1 28.68 32.31 1.43
C MET A 1 29.04 30.97 2.03
N THR A 2 28.12 30.03 1.94
CA THR A 2 28.17 28.72 2.60
C THR A 2 29.13 27.79 1.85
N GLN A 3 29.54 26.65 2.42
CA GLN A 3 30.51 25.82 1.69
C GLN A 3 29.91 25.17 0.45
N PHE A 4 28.64 24.80 0.51
CA PHE A 4 27.89 24.30 -0.61
C PHE A 4 27.77 25.35 -1.74
N GLU A 5 27.55 26.62 -1.41
CA GLU A 5 27.54 27.72 -2.40
C GLU A 5 28.91 27.88 -3.08
N LYS A 6 30.01 27.75 -2.34
CA LYS A 6 31.36 27.82 -2.93
C LYS A 6 31.64 26.64 -3.87
N ILE A 7 31.15 25.45 -3.54
CA ILE A 7 31.25 24.26 -4.40
C ILE A 7 30.42 24.44 -5.67
N LEU A 8 29.21 24.99 -5.59
CA LEU A 8 28.41 25.29 -6.78
C LEU A 8 29.15 26.28 -7.70
N VAL A 9 29.71 27.35 -7.13
CA VAL A 9 30.51 28.33 -7.89
C VAL A 9 31.76 27.69 -8.51
N SER A 10 32.46 26.81 -7.80
CA SER A 10 33.67 26.13 -8.33
C SER A 10 33.35 25.18 -9.50
N LYS A 11 32.10 24.72 -9.58
CA LYS A 11 31.60 23.86 -10.67
C LYS A 11 30.79 24.61 -11.73
N CYS A 12 30.84 25.95 -11.75
CA CYS A 12 30.08 26.80 -12.67
C CYS A 12 28.56 26.62 -12.60
N LEU A 13 28.03 26.31 -11.41
CA LEU A 13 26.61 26.14 -11.14
C LEU A 13 26.08 27.29 -10.27
N THR A 14 24.90 27.80 -10.61
CA THR A 14 24.25 28.89 -9.87
C THR A 14 23.36 28.37 -8.74
N ARG A 15 22.89 27.12 -8.83
CA ARG A 15 22.11 26.41 -7.80
C ARG A 15 22.31 24.90 -7.88
N HIS A 16 21.88 24.18 -6.84
CA HIS A 16 21.75 22.73 -6.86
C HIS A 16 20.78 22.32 -7.96
N ASP A 17 21.18 21.30 -8.74
CA ASP A 17 20.50 20.91 -9.96
C ASP A 17 19.93 19.48 -9.91
N GLY A 18 19.58 19.01 -8.71
CA GLY A 18 18.89 17.73 -8.48
C GLY A 18 19.77 16.50 -8.66
N ARG A 19 21.02 16.65 -9.12
CA ARG A 19 21.99 15.55 -9.19
C ARG A 19 22.37 15.11 -7.77
N SER A 20 22.62 13.82 -7.57
CA SER A 20 23.07 13.31 -6.27
C SER A 20 24.35 14.01 -5.81
N LEU A 21 24.50 14.23 -4.50
CA LEU A 21 25.58 15.09 -3.97
C LEU A 21 26.99 14.60 -4.34
N TRP A 22 27.20 13.30 -4.43
CA TRP A 22 28.47 12.71 -4.86
C TRP A 22 28.88 13.11 -6.29
N LYS A 23 27.93 13.48 -7.17
CA LYS A 23 28.20 13.94 -8.55
C LYS A 23 28.83 15.33 -8.61
N TYR A 24 28.89 16.08 -7.50
CA TYR A 24 29.63 17.34 -7.45
C TYR A 24 31.15 17.14 -7.44
N GLY A 25 31.63 15.92 -7.13
CA GLY A 25 33.05 15.58 -7.19
C GLY A 25 33.90 16.50 -6.31
N LEU A 26 33.61 16.53 -5.01
CA LEU A 26 34.37 17.33 -4.05
C LEU A 26 35.81 16.82 -3.98
N SER A 27 36.77 17.73 -4.05
CA SER A 27 38.18 17.44 -3.79
C SER A 27 38.45 17.21 -2.30
N ASP A 28 39.58 16.55 -1.99
CA ASP A 28 40.03 16.35 -0.61
C ASP A 28 40.17 17.67 0.15
N GLY A 29 40.66 18.72 -0.54
CA GLY A 29 40.78 20.06 0.03
C GLY A 29 39.44 20.68 0.41
N GLU A 30 38.43 20.58 -0.46
CA GLU A 30 37.07 21.08 -0.20
C GLU A 30 36.39 20.32 0.95
N PHE A 31 36.57 19.00 1.01
CA PHE A 31 36.06 18.18 2.11
C PHE A 31 36.68 18.57 3.46
N GLN A 32 38.00 18.78 3.53
CA GLN A 32 38.65 19.22 4.77
C GLN A 32 38.18 20.62 5.21
N GLN A 33 37.89 21.51 4.26
CA GLN A 33 37.32 22.82 4.57
C GLN A 33 35.89 22.73 5.13
N LEU A 34 35.04 21.86 4.57
CA LEU A 34 33.70 21.58 5.09
C LEU A 34 33.78 20.99 6.50
N ARG A 35 34.66 20.01 6.71
CA ARG A 35 34.84 19.38 8.03
C ARG A 35 35.33 20.39 9.08
N LYS A 36 36.28 21.25 8.71
CA LYS A 36 36.80 22.31 9.58
C LYS A 36 35.70 23.29 10.00
N LEU A 37 34.84 23.72 9.06
CA LEU A 37 33.69 24.59 9.36
C LEU A 37 32.77 23.97 10.43
N LEU A 38 32.46 22.69 10.31
CA LEU A 38 31.58 21.97 11.24
C LEU A 38 32.22 21.73 12.61
N LEU A 39 33.55 21.56 12.66
CA LEU A 39 34.32 21.42 13.91
C LEU A 39 34.42 22.74 14.71
N GLU A 40 34.50 23.87 13.99
CA GLU A 40 34.70 25.20 14.59
C GLU A 40 33.37 25.86 15.02
N THR A 41 32.25 25.48 14.39
CA THR A 41 30.93 26.07 14.68
C THR A 41 30.27 25.40 15.88
N LYS A 42 30.05 26.17 16.97
CA LYS A 42 29.49 25.63 18.24
C LYS A 42 27.96 25.70 18.35
N ARG A 43 27.32 26.60 17.59
CA ARG A 43 25.87 26.85 17.61
C ARG A 43 25.22 26.38 16.31
N LEU A 44 24.11 25.67 16.43
CA LEU A 44 23.44 25.03 15.29
C LEU A 44 22.82 26.07 14.34
N GLU A 45 22.38 27.22 14.85
CA GLU A 45 21.72 28.27 14.05
C GLU A 45 22.67 28.97 13.07
N LEU A 46 23.97 28.82 13.26
CA LEU A 46 25.01 29.40 12.39
C LEU A 46 25.40 28.46 11.23
N LEU A 47 24.92 27.22 11.24
CA LEU A 47 25.18 26.25 10.18
C LEU A 47 24.13 26.34 9.09
N ASP A 48 24.59 26.27 7.84
CA ASP A 48 23.68 26.03 6.70
C ASP A 48 23.24 24.57 6.72
N PRO A 49 21.92 24.29 6.73
CA PRO A 49 21.41 22.93 6.64
C PRO A 49 21.95 22.13 5.45
N ARG A 50 22.24 22.78 4.31
CA ARG A 50 22.78 22.17 3.08
C ARG A 50 24.21 21.67 3.28
N ASP A 51 25.04 22.41 4.01
CA ASP A 51 26.42 22.02 4.36
C ASP A 51 26.42 20.78 5.26
N VAL A 52 25.47 20.70 6.20
CA VAL A 52 25.27 19.52 7.05
C VAL A 52 24.83 18.31 6.21
N THR A 53 23.93 18.50 5.25
CA THR A 53 23.49 17.43 4.34
C THR A 53 24.63 16.88 3.50
N LEU A 54 25.43 17.78 2.93
CA LEU A 54 26.63 17.44 2.15
C LEU A 54 27.66 16.66 2.99
N TYR A 55 27.76 16.97 4.28
CA TYR A 55 28.65 16.24 5.17
C TYR A 55 28.21 14.79 5.39
N TYR A 56 26.91 14.52 5.56
CA TYR A 56 26.43 13.13 5.66
C TYR A 56 26.79 12.30 4.41
N SER A 57 26.65 12.88 3.22
CA SER A 57 27.04 12.21 1.97
C SER A 57 28.56 11.97 1.87
N GLU A 58 29.37 12.97 2.19
CA GLU A 58 30.83 12.84 2.09
C GLU A 58 31.43 11.97 3.20
N TRP A 59 30.82 11.98 4.39
CA TRP A 59 31.18 11.07 5.47
C TRP A 59 30.98 9.62 5.04
N TRP A 60 29.85 9.31 4.37
CA TRP A 60 29.60 7.97 3.82
C TRP A 60 30.69 7.57 2.81
N LYS A 61 31.04 8.46 1.88
CA LYS A 61 32.07 8.20 0.86
C LYS A 61 33.47 8.00 1.47
N ARG A 62 33.87 8.88 2.40
CA ARG A 62 35.28 9.09 2.78
C ARG A 62 35.64 8.68 4.21
N CYS A 63 34.66 8.56 5.10
CA CYS A 63 34.91 8.34 6.53
C CYS A 63 34.42 6.98 7.02
N TYR A 64 33.29 6.50 6.50
CA TYR A 64 32.74 5.20 6.82
C TYR A 64 33.75 4.07 6.55
N ASN A 65 33.87 3.16 7.52
CA ASN A 65 34.84 2.06 7.49
C ASN A 65 34.30 0.80 8.22
N GLY A 66 33.01 0.51 8.00
CA GLY A 66 32.32 -0.67 8.53
C GLY A 66 31.53 -0.47 9.83
N GLY A 67 30.61 -1.39 10.12
CA GLY A 67 29.67 -1.35 11.26
C GLY A 67 28.30 -0.82 10.83
N PHE A 68 27.29 -0.87 11.71
CA PHE A 68 26.00 -0.25 11.39
C PHE A 68 26.14 1.28 11.45
N PRO A 69 26.01 2.02 10.33
CA PRO A 69 26.17 3.46 10.36
C PRO A 69 25.08 4.09 11.23
N SER A 70 25.47 5.01 12.11
CA SER A 70 24.51 5.73 12.96
C SER A 70 24.67 7.24 12.86
N LYS A 71 23.61 7.98 13.26
CA LYS A 71 23.64 9.44 13.34
C LYS A 71 24.77 9.91 14.27
N LYS A 72 25.00 9.15 15.32
CA LYS A 72 26.05 9.38 16.30
C LYS A 72 27.44 9.24 15.67
N ASP A 73 27.70 8.23 14.84
CA ASP A 73 29.02 8.08 14.21
C ASP A 73 29.37 9.25 13.29
N VAL A 74 28.37 9.77 12.57
CA VAL A 74 28.55 10.98 11.73
C VAL A 74 28.85 12.18 12.62
N PHE A 75 28.12 12.37 13.70
CA PHE A 75 28.31 13.50 14.62
C PHE A 75 29.64 13.41 15.40
N ASP A 76 30.00 12.24 15.91
CA ASP A 76 31.25 11.99 16.64
C ASP A 76 32.48 12.30 15.77
N SER A 77 32.38 12.12 14.45
CA SER A 77 33.45 12.48 13.51
C SER A 77 33.74 13.98 13.38
N ILE A 78 32.85 14.82 13.90
CA ILE A 78 32.97 16.29 13.98
C ILE A 78 32.81 16.82 15.42
N GLN A 79 32.75 15.95 16.43
CA GLN A 79 32.50 16.39 17.80
C GLN A 79 33.73 17.09 18.38
N ASN A 80 33.53 18.31 18.87
CA ASN A 80 34.52 19.18 19.47
C ASN A 80 33.86 20.14 20.50
N GLY A 81 32.92 19.66 21.32
CA GLY A 81 32.26 20.49 22.34
C GLY A 81 31.18 21.44 21.81
N GLN A 82 30.38 21.00 20.84
CA GLN A 82 29.21 21.72 20.31
C GLN A 82 28.08 21.84 21.34
N TYR A 83 27.20 22.84 21.19
CA TYR A 83 26.02 23.06 22.05
C TYR A 83 24.75 22.35 21.55
N TYR A 84 24.90 21.35 20.69
CA TYR A 84 23.82 20.57 20.10
C TYR A 84 24.24 19.11 20.01
N ASP A 85 23.27 18.22 19.98
CA ASP A 85 23.45 16.76 19.92
C ASP A 85 23.34 16.20 18.49
N ASP A 86 23.56 14.90 18.36
CA ASP A 86 23.49 14.15 17.12
C ASP A 86 22.07 14.19 16.50
N GLU A 87 21.01 14.22 17.32
CA GLU A 87 19.63 14.29 16.82
C GLU A 87 19.27 15.69 16.28
N ALA A 88 19.77 16.76 16.90
CA ALA A 88 19.64 18.12 16.38
C ALA A 88 20.45 18.31 15.09
N PHE A 89 21.67 17.76 15.03
CA PHE A 89 22.49 17.77 13.83
C PHE A 89 21.81 17.02 12.67
N TYR A 90 21.25 15.85 12.96
CA TYR A 90 20.49 15.05 12.00
C TYR A 90 19.19 15.74 11.52
N ARG A 91 18.44 16.40 12.40
CA ARG A 91 17.26 17.21 12.00
C ARG A 91 17.65 18.33 11.04
N THR A 92 18.79 18.97 11.27
CA THR A 92 19.35 20.00 10.38
C THR A 92 19.76 19.41 9.02
N ALA A 93 20.35 18.21 8.99
CA ALA A 93 20.61 17.49 7.73
C ALA A 93 19.32 17.21 6.95
N LYS A 94 18.24 16.77 7.61
CA LYS A 94 16.95 16.56 6.95
C LYS A 94 16.38 17.85 6.37
N ARG A 95 16.50 18.96 7.09
CA ARG A 95 16.10 20.28 6.61
C ARG A 95 16.92 20.68 5.38
N GLY A 96 18.22 20.45 5.38
CA GLY A 96 19.07 20.74 4.22
C GLY A 96 18.76 19.88 3.01
N ALA A 97 18.54 18.58 3.18
CA ALA A 97 18.09 17.70 2.12
C ALA A 97 16.74 18.13 1.52
N THR A 98 15.84 18.62 2.37
CA THR A 98 14.56 19.23 1.94
C THR A 98 14.81 20.49 1.11
N LEU A 99 15.72 21.38 1.55
CA LEU A 99 16.10 22.59 0.80
C LEU A 99 16.80 22.27 -0.53
N LEU A 100 17.45 21.12 -0.62
CA LEU A 100 18.11 20.62 -1.83
C LEU A 100 17.15 19.82 -2.73
N GLY A 101 15.90 19.61 -2.34
CA GLY A 101 14.96 18.81 -3.15
C GLY A 101 15.35 17.33 -3.28
N ILE A 102 16.12 16.79 -2.32
CA ILE A 102 16.51 15.37 -2.32
C ILE A 102 15.28 14.50 -2.03
N LYS A 103 14.97 13.60 -2.97
CA LYS A 103 13.90 12.60 -2.83
C LYS A 103 14.26 11.58 -1.75
N TRP A 104 13.35 11.38 -0.80
CA TRP A 104 13.51 10.37 0.24
C TRP A 104 13.24 8.97 -0.31
N ILE A 105 14.13 8.03 0.00
CA ILE A 105 13.91 6.62 -0.29
C ILE A 105 12.74 6.14 0.58
N LYS A 106 11.66 5.71 -0.07
CA LYS A 106 10.47 5.17 0.58
C LYS A 106 10.33 3.71 0.17
N ASN A 107 10.27 2.83 1.17
CA ASN A 107 9.80 1.46 1.01
C ASN A 107 8.52 1.32 1.86
N GLN A 108 8.51 0.49 2.90
CA GLN A 108 7.47 0.51 3.95
C GLN A 108 7.59 1.74 4.90
N ASN A 109 8.78 2.32 5.04
CA ASN A 109 9.06 3.53 5.82
C ASN A 109 9.83 4.55 4.98
N THR A 110 9.80 5.83 5.38
CA THR A 110 10.70 6.85 4.80
C THR A 110 12.09 6.71 5.42
N LEU A 111 13.06 6.22 4.64
CA LEU A 111 14.41 5.90 5.08
C LEU A 111 15.31 7.15 5.03
N TYR A 112 15.02 8.14 5.88
CA TYR A 112 15.70 9.44 5.90
C TYR A 112 17.22 9.34 6.03
N PHE A 113 17.71 8.57 7.00
CA PHE A 113 19.15 8.42 7.24
C PHE A 113 19.85 7.71 6.07
N LYS A 114 19.26 6.61 5.60
CA LYS A 114 19.71 5.88 4.40
C LYS A 114 19.81 6.78 3.17
N THR A 115 18.80 7.61 2.95
CA THR A 115 18.77 8.57 1.83
C THR A 115 19.97 9.52 1.89
N LEU A 116 20.27 10.09 3.07
CA LEU A 116 21.39 11.02 3.25
C LEU A 116 22.74 10.35 2.95
N LEU A 117 22.93 9.10 3.37
CA LEU A 117 24.16 8.35 3.10
C LEU A 117 24.31 8.05 1.60
N LEU A 118 23.24 7.60 0.94
CA LEU A 118 23.26 7.24 -0.48
C LEU A 118 23.40 8.44 -1.42
N GLN A 119 23.15 9.67 -0.93
CA GLN A 119 23.60 10.88 -1.63
C GLN A 119 25.13 10.97 -1.75
N GLY A 120 25.88 10.21 -0.95
CA GLY A 120 27.33 10.01 -1.05
C GLY A 120 27.75 8.93 -2.05
N GLY A 121 26.80 8.21 -2.65
CA GLY A 121 27.08 7.11 -3.56
C GLY A 121 27.67 5.93 -2.81
N ILE A 122 28.91 5.58 -3.12
CA ILE A 122 29.57 4.35 -2.67
C ILE A 122 30.60 4.67 -1.58
N PRO A 123 30.70 3.87 -0.49
CA PRO A 123 31.67 4.13 0.56
C PRO A 123 33.09 3.71 0.15
N ILE A 124 33.79 4.60 -0.55
CA ILE A 124 35.09 4.33 -1.17
C ILE A 124 36.13 3.86 -0.15
N LYS A 125 36.28 4.57 0.97
CA LYS A 125 37.26 4.20 2.01
C LYS A 125 37.02 2.78 2.56
N HIS A 126 35.77 2.35 2.61
CA HIS A 126 35.42 1.03 3.11
C HIS A 126 35.68 -0.07 2.06
N ILE A 127 35.39 0.22 0.79
CA ILE A 127 35.69 -0.68 -0.33
C ILE A 127 37.19 -0.85 -0.51
N SER A 128 37.96 0.24 -0.41
CA SER A 128 39.42 0.21 -0.56
C SER A 128 40.06 -0.72 0.47
N ASN A 129 39.64 -0.61 1.73
CA ASN A 129 40.11 -1.46 2.82
C ASN A 129 39.65 -2.94 2.68
N ASN A 130 38.62 -3.23 1.87
CA ASN A 130 38.04 -4.56 1.69
C ASN A 130 37.96 -5.00 0.21
N LYS A 131 38.91 -4.54 -0.63
CA LYS A 131 38.86 -4.66 -2.10
C LYS A 131 38.56 -6.07 -2.60
N GLY A 132 39.20 -7.08 -2.01
CA GLY A 132 39.01 -8.49 -2.40
C GLY A 132 37.58 -9.00 -2.16
N ALA A 133 36.99 -8.66 -1.00
CA ALA A 133 35.63 -9.05 -0.66
C ALA A 133 34.59 -8.43 -1.60
N TYR A 134 34.73 -7.14 -1.89
CA TYR A 134 33.85 -6.42 -2.84
C TYR A 134 33.99 -6.95 -4.27
N LYS A 135 35.21 -7.24 -4.73
CA LYS A 135 35.44 -7.87 -6.04
C LYS A 135 34.73 -9.22 -6.13
N ASN A 136 34.82 -10.04 -5.09
CA ASN A 136 34.21 -11.36 -5.05
C ASN A 136 32.67 -11.29 -5.08
N ILE A 137 32.05 -10.44 -4.25
CA ILE A 137 30.59 -10.31 -4.25
C ILE A 137 30.06 -9.72 -5.56
N LEU A 138 30.67 -8.65 -6.10
CA LEU A 138 30.23 -8.04 -7.35
C LEU A 138 30.34 -9.02 -8.52
N THR A 139 31.41 -9.82 -8.53
CA THR A 139 31.60 -10.89 -9.51
C THR A 139 30.50 -11.95 -9.41
N LYS A 140 30.16 -12.37 -8.18
CA LYS A 140 29.11 -13.37 -7.93
C LYS A 140 27.72 -12.83 -8.28
N LEU A 141 27.45 -11.56 -7.97
CA LEU A 141 26.22 -10.87 -8.32
C LEU A 141 26.09 -10.70 -9.85
N LEU A 142 27.19 -10.42 -10.55
CA LEU A 142 27.19 -10.35 -12.01
C LEU A 142 26.84 -11.69 -12.66
N GLU A 143 27.30 -12.81 -12.07
CA GLU A 143 26.92 -14.17 -12.49
C GLU A 143 25.45 -14.50 -12.16
N PHE A 144 24.97 -14.02 -11.02
CA PHE A 144 23.61 -14.25 -10.53
C PHE A 144 22.55 -13.38 -11.25
N ASN A 145 22.94 -12.21 -11.74
CA ASN A 145 22.11 -11.18 -12.39
C ASN A 145 20.82 -10.82 -11.59
N PRO A 146 20.96 -10.32 -10.35
CA PRO A 146 19.82 -9.94 -9.51
C PRO A 146 19.12 -8.69 -10.05
N THR A 147 17.80 -8.69 -10.03
CA THR A 147 16.94 -7.54 -10.41
C THR A 147 16.65 -6.61 -9.25
N ASN A 148 16.62 -7.15 -8.03
CA ASN A 148 16.40 -6.40 -6.80
C ASN A 148 17.35 -6.92 -5.70
N ILE A 149 17.41 -6.22 -4.57
CA ILE A 149 18.25 -6.58 -3.42
C ILE A 149 17.78 -7.91 -2.83
N ASP A 150 16.47 -8.08 -2.73
CA ASP A 150 15.83 -9.30 -2.23
C ASP A 150 16.30 -10.54 -2.98
N ASP A 151 16.75 -10.43 -4.23
CA ASP A 151 17.18 -11.57 -5.02
C ASP A 151 18.36 -12.30 -4.36
N PHE A 152 19.26 -11.58 -3.69
CA PHE A 152 20.50 -12.11 -3.12
C PHE A 152 20.73 -11.79 -1.64
N ALA A 153 20.06 -10.79 -1.07
CA ALA A 153 20.26 -10.38 0.33
C ALA A 153 20.00 -11.51 1.35
N PHE A 154 19.22 -12.53 0.95
CA PHE A 154 18.91 -13.69 1.77
C PHE A 154 19.76 -14.93 1.43
N ASN A 155 20.78 -14.81 0.58
CA ASN A 155 21.65 -15.92 0.21
C ASN A 155 23.01 -15.80 0.93
N PRO A 156 23.27 -16.61 1.98
CA PRO A 156 24.52 -16.59 2.72
C PRO A 156 25.75 -16.83 1.84
N GLU A 157 25.66 -17.62 0.77
CA GLU A 157 26.79 -17.86 -0.15
C GLU A 157 27.25 -16.59 -0.88
N ILE A 158 26.34 -15.61 -1.02
CA ILE A 158 26.62 -14.32 -1.66
C ILE A 158 26.95 -13.29 -0.60
N THR A 159 26.13 -13.16 0.44
CA THR A 159 26.30 -12.12 1.45
C THR A 159 27.51 -12.35 2.35
N SER A 160 27.91 -13.61 2.62
CA SER A 160 29.11 -13.92 3.41
C SER A 160 30.42 -13.60 2.68
N LEU A 161 30.39 -13.29 1.39
CA LEU A 161 31.56 -12.81 0.65
C LEU A 161 32.01 -11.43 1.13
N LEU A 162 31.10 -10.68 1.76
CA LEU A 162 31.39 -9.43 2.44
C LEU A 162 31.72 -9.67 3.91
N PRO A 163 32.65 -8.91 4.51
CA PRO A 163 32.89 -8.97 5.95
C PRO A 163 31.63 -8.55 6.72
N ALA A 164 31.44 -9.07 7.94
CA ALA A 164 30.23 -8.85 8.74
C ALA A 164 29.85 -7.36 8.88
N SER A 165 30.85 -6.47 9.00
CA SER A 165 30.70 -5.02 9.04
C SER A 165 30.13 -4.38 7.76
N SER A 166 29.99 -5.14 6.68
CA SER A 166 29.51 -4.72 5.36
C SER A 166 28.22 -5.43 4.93
N GLN A 167 27.70 -6.34 5.75
CA GLN A 167 26.49 -7.11 5.46
C GLN A 167 25.25 -6.30 5.84
N SER A 168 24.92 -5.30 5.02
CA SER A 168 23.81 -4.37 5.23
C SER A 168 23.12 -4.02 3.91
N ASP A 169 21.84 -3.67 3.98
CA ASP A 169 21.03 -3.33 2.81
C ASP A 169 21.60 -2.14 2.02
N GLU A 170 22.22 -1.18 2.71
CA GLU A 170 22.91 -0.03 2.11
C GLU A 170 24.04 -0.48 1.18
N ILE A 171 24.85 -1.43 1.64
CA ILE A 171 25.96 -1.96 0.84
C ILE A 171 25.44 -2.85 -0.29
N TYR A 172 24.40 -3.64 -0.03
CA TYR A 172 23.75 -4.45 -1.07
C TYR A 172 23.16 -3.59 -2.19
N GLU A 173 22.54 -2.45 -1.85
CA GLU A 173 22.09 -1.45 -2.84
C GLU A 173 23.23 -0.91 -3.68
N CYS A 174 24.34 -0.50 -3.06
CA CYS A 174 25.52 -0.04 -3.78
C CYS A 174 26.07 -1.12 -4.73
N CYS A 175 26.17 -2.37 -4.25
CA CYS A 175 26.65 -3.49 -5.05
C CYS A 175 25.71 -3.79 -6.24
N LEU A 176 24.39 -3.77 -6.02
CA LEU A 176 23.40 -3.97 -7.06
C LEU A 176 23.47 -2.85 -8.11
N ALA A 177 23.61 -1.60 -7.69
CA ALA A 177 23.74 -0.45 -8.59
C ALA A 177 24.96 -0.57 -9.51
N ILE A 178 26.12 -0.98 -8.98
CA ILE A 178 27.33 -1.23 -9.79
C ILE A 178 27.07 -2.32 -10.82
N VAL A 179 26.50 -3.46 -10.40
CA VAL A 179 26.23 -4.59 -11.30
C VAL A 179 25.22 -4.20 -12.38
N ARG A 180 24.17 -3.46 -12.02
CA ARG A 180 23.16 -2.95 -12.96
C ARG A 180 23.77 -1.98 -13.97
N ALA A 181 24.58 -1.03 -13.54
CA ALA A 181 25.30 -0.12 -14.43
C ALA A 181 26.18 -0.86 -15.46
N ILE A 182 26.85 -1.95 -15.05
CA ILE A 182 27.65 -2.79 -15.96
C ILE A 182 26.77 -3.61 -16.91
N ILE A 183 25.63 -4.11 -16.44
CA ILE A 183 24.72 -4.94 -17.25
C ILE A 183 23.95 -4.10 -18.26
N ASP A 184 23.53 -2.90 -17.87
CA ASP A 184 22.70 -1.96 -18.63
C ASP A 184 23.54 -0.97 -19.47
N GLU A 185 24.88 -1.09 -19.40
CA GLU A 185 25.86 -0.25 -20.12
C GLU A 185 25.75 1.26 -19.84
N ASP A 186 25.42 1.64 -18.60
CA ASP A 186 25.29 3.04 -18.16
C ASP A 186 26.66 3.76 -18.16
N GLN A 187 26.99 4.40 -19.28
CA GLN A 187 28.26 5.08 -19.49
C GLN A 187 28.51 6.24 -18.50
N GLU A 188 27.45 6.91 -18.03
CA GLU A 188 27.60 8.05 -17.11
C GLU A 188 28.01 7.56 -15.71
N TYR A 189 27.37 6.49 -15.23
CA TYR A 189 27.70 5.89 -13.93
C TYR A 189 29.07 5.19 -13.95
N LEU A 190 29.41 4.51 -15.06
CA LEU A 190 30.66 3.79 -15.21
C LEU A 190 31.88 4.72 -15.31
N ALA A 191 31.77 5.88 -15.96
CA ALA A 191 32.86 6.86 -16.06
C ALA A 191 33.32 7.33 -14.66
N LEU A 192 32.37 7.49 -13.73
CA LEU A 192 32.63 7.95 -12.36
C LEU A 192 33.32 6.88 -11.50
N LEU A 193 33.10 5.59 -11.79
CA LEU A 193 33.81 4.48 -11.16
C LEU A 193 35.22 4.30 -11.72
N ASP A 194 35.42 4.66 -12.99
CA ASP A 194 36.71 4.55 -13.68
C ASP A 194 37.69 5.68 -13.28
N ASP A 195 37.19 6.84 -12.82
CA ASP A 195 37.98 7.99 -12.32
C ASP A 195 38.66 7.72 -10.95
N GLU A 196 38.16 6.76 -10.17
CA GLU A 196 38.73 6.37 -8.88
C GLU A 196 39.67 5.16 -9.09
N GLU A 197 40.97 5.33 -8.81
CA GLU A 197 42.04 4.39 -9.20
C GLU A 197 41.78 2.94 -8.74
N GLU A 198 41.20 2.77 -7.56
CA GLU A 198 40.95 1.47 -6.94
C GLU A 198 39.68 0.77 -7.45
N LEU A 199 38.64 1.52 -7.81
CA LEU A 199 37.37 1.03 -8.36
C LEU A 199 37.46 0.78 -9.86
N GLY A 200 38.31 1.52 -10.59
CA GLY A 200 38.54 1.33 -12.01
C GLY A 200 39.11 -0.05 -12.34
N GLU A 201 39.93 -0.65 -11.46
CA GLU A 201 40.41 -2.02 -11.64
C GLU A 201 39.28 -3.06 -11.52
N ILE A 202 38.44 -2.95 -10.47
CA ILE A 202 37.30 -3.85 -10.27
C ILE A 202 36.31 -3.73 -11.45
N THR A 203 36.03 -2.50 -11.89
CA THR A 203 35.08 -2.22 -12.97
C THR A 203 35.56 -2.77 -14.31
N ARG A 204 36.86 -2.66 -14.64
CA ARG A 204 37.44 -3.27 -15.84
C ARG A 204 37.32 -4.79 -15.83
N ASP A 205 37.62 -5.43 -14.70
CA ASP A 205 37.52 -6.89 -14.57
C ASP A 205 36.06 -7.39 -14.73
N LEU A 206 35.10 -6.68 -14.13
CA LEU A 206 33.68 -6.99 -14.27
C LEU A 206 33.17 -6.79 -15.71
N LYS A 207 33.62 -5.73 -16.41
CA LYS A 207 33.32 -5.50 -17.84
C LYS A 207 33.84 -6.65 -18.71
N ILE A 208 35.06 -7.14 -18.46
CA ILE A 208 35.63 -8.29 -19.18
C ILE A 208 34.80 -9.55 -18.89
N LYS A 209 34.46 -9.79 -17.61
CA LYS A 209 33.69 -10.97 -17.23
C LYS A 209 32.28 -10.97 -17.79
N ARG A 210 31.60 -9.81 -17.85
CA ARG A 210 30.26 -9.65 -18.43
C ARG A 210 30.20 -10.10 -19.88
N LYS A 211 31.22 -9.79 -20.69
CA LYS A 211 31.32 -10.21 -22.10
C LYS A 211 31.36 -11.73 -22.28
N ASN A 212 31.80 -12.46 -21.25
CA ASN A 212 31.96 -13.92 -21.27
C ASN A 212 30.81 -14.68 -20.59
N LEU A 213 29.82 -13.99 -20.01
CA LEU A 213 28.70 -14.61 -19.29
C LEU A 213 27.46 -14.75 -20.19
N PRO A 214 26.79 -15.92 -20.20
CA PRO A 214 25.50 -16.05 -20.88
C PRO A 214 24.46 -15.14 -20.22
N ILE A 215 23.58 -14.53 -21.03
CA ILE A 215 22.47 -13.71 -20.53
C ILE A 215 21.49 -14.65 -19.80
N ARG A 216 21.59 -14.70 -18.47
CA ARG A 216 20.57 -15.32 -17.61
C ARG A 216 19.61 -14.24 -17.15
N THR A 217 18.32 -14.42 -17.38
CA THR A 217 17.28 -13.55 -16.80
C THR A 217 16.86 -14.14 -15.46
N SER A 218 17.22 -13.49 -14.35
CA SER A 218 16.59 -13.78 -13.06
C SER A 218 15.10 -13.43 -13.19
N LYS A 219 14.21 -14.36 -12.85
CA LYS A 219 12.77 -14.11 -12.84
C LYS A 219 12.42 -13.50 -11.48
N PRO A 220 11.74 -12.34 -11.42
CA PRO A 220 11.24 -11.80 -10.16
C PRO A 220 10.32 -12.84 -9.50
N ARG A 221 10.55 -13.14 -8.22
CA ARG A 221 9.81 -14.17 -7.47
C ARG A 221 9.07 -13.59 -6.27
N TRP A 222 7.87 -14.11 -6.04
CA TRP A 222 7.19 -13.97 -4.76
C TRP A 222 8.03 -14.63 -3.67
N ARG A 223 8.34 -13.90 -2.60
CA ARG A 223 9.07 -14.40 -1.43
C ARG A 223 8.21 -14.26 -0.19
N ASN A 224 8.12 -15.33 0.60
CA ASN A 224 7.46 -15.32 1.90
C ASN A 224 8.30 -16.14 2.87
N PHE A 225 8.58 -15.58 4.05
CA PHE A 225 9.26 -16.31 5.12
C PHE A 225 9.02 -15.63 6.46
N TRP A 226 9.17 -16.40 7.54
CA TRP A 226 9.04 -15.90 8.90
C TRP A 226 10.39 -15.40 9.40
N VAL A 227 10.42 -14.18 9.92
CA VAL A 227 11.61 -13.52 10.45
C VAL A 227 11.48 -13.41 11.97
N PHE A 228 12.46 -13.93 12.68
CA PHE A 228 12.61 -13.79 14.12
C PHE A 228 13.54 -12.62 14.45
N GLU A 229 13.10 -11.74 15.35
CA GLU A 229 13.84 -10.58 15.86
C GLU A 229 13.96 -10.72 17.40
N PRO A 230 15.02 -11.35 17.93
CA PRO A 230 15.23 -11.59 19.36
C PRO A 230 15.20 -10.33 20.22
N ALA A 231 15.83 -9.24 19.74
CA ALA A 231 15.85 -7.96 20.45
C ALA A 231 14.44 -7.40 20.70
N LYS A 232 13.51 -7.66 19.77
CA LYS A 232 12.10 -7.27 19.85
C LYS A 232 11.18 -8.38 20.37
N GLN A 233 11.73 -9.57 20.65
CA GLN A 233 10.98 -10.75 21.14
C GLN A 233 9.78 -11.14 20.26
N ARG A 234 9.89 -10.97 18.94
CA ARG A 234 8.77 -11.17 18.01
C ARG A 234 9.16 -11.96 16.76
N ILE A 235 8.16 -12.60 16.16
CA ILE A 235 8.24 -13.25 14.86
C ILE A 235 7.27 -12.54 13.91
N ARG A 236 7.74 -12.12 12.73
CA ARG A 236 6.92 -11.45 11.70
C ARG A 236 6.97 -12.18 10.37
N LEU A 237 5.92 -12.10 9.59
CA LEU A 237 5.88 -12.58 8.21
C LEU A 237 6.45 -11.51 7.27
N TYR A 238 7.48 -11.85 6.52
CA TYR A 238 7.97 -11.04 5.41
C TYR A 238 7.27 -11.45 4.11
N LEU A 239 6.82 -10.47 3.33
CA LEU A 239 6.24 -10.67 1.99
C LEU A 239 6.98 -9.78 0.98
N GLY A 240 7.86 -10.39 0.18
CA GLY A 240 8.53 -9.75 -0.95
C GLY A 240 7.76 -10.03 -2.23
N ILE A 241 6.94 -9.07 -2.68
CA ILE A 241 6.13 -9.21 -3.88
C ILE A 241 6.67 -8.24 -4.95
N PRO A 242 7.27 -8.75 -6.05
CA PRO A 242 7.75 -7.91 -7.14
C PRO A 242 6.65 -7.60 -8.15
N ASP A 243 6.81 -6.55 -8.96
CA ASP A 243 6.00 -6.35 -10.17
C ASP A 243 6.06 -7.61 -11.04
N MET A 244 4.91 -8.04 -11.56
CA MET A 244 4.78 -9.35 -12.21
C MET A 244 4.33 -9.20 -13.66
N THR A 245 4.85 -10.04 -14.56
CA THR A 245 4.26 -10.17 -15.90
C THR A 245 2.87 -10.80 -15.80
N GLY A 246 2.00 -10.61 -16.80
CA GLY A 246 0.69 -11.26 -16.83
C GLY A 246 0.77 -12.78 -16.67
N ALA A 247 1.76 -13.43 -17.29
CA ALA A 247 1.98 -14.87 -17.16
C ALA A 247 2.40 -15.27 -15.72
N SER A 248 3.29 -14.51 -15.10
CA SER A 248 3.69 -14.72 -13.71
C SER A 248 2.52 -14.51 -12.74
N PHE A 249 1.66 -13.53 -13.01
CA PHE A 249 0.48 -13.25 -12.20
C PHE A 249 -0.59 -14.35 -12.36
N SER A 250 -0.85 -14.84 -13.58
CA SER A 250 -1.72 -16.00 -13.81
C SER A 250 -1.29 -17.25 -13.04
N ALA A 251 0.01 -17.42 -12.76
CA ALA A 251 0.50 -18.56 -11.99
C ALA A 251 -0.01 -18.58 -10.53
N LEU A 252 -0.50 -17.46 -9.99
CA LEU A 252 -1.15 -17.39 -8.68
C LEU A 252 -2.50 -18.12 -8.66
N PHE A 253 -3.11 -18.40 -9.82
CA PHE A 253 -4.40 -19.05 -9.96
C PHE A 253 -4.25 -20.57 -10.15
N ILE A 254 -3.58 -21.27 -9.21
CA ILE A 254 -3.25 -22.71 -9.34
C ILE A 254 -4.47 -23.59 -9.66
N ASN A 255 -5.65 -23.23 -9.14
CA ASN A 255 -6.88 -24.01 -9.33
C ASN A 255 -7.58 -23.71 -10.66
N ASN A 256 -7.31 -22.56 -11.29
CA ASN A 256 -7.92 -22.11 -12.55
C ASN A 256 -6.87 -21.35 -13.40
N PRO A 257 -5.92 -22.06 -14.04
CA PRO A 257 -4.83 -21.41 -14.77
C PRO A 257 -5.27 -20.65 -16.04
N ASN A 258 -6.51 -20.87 -16.52
CA ASN A 258 -7.08 -20.22 -17.69
C ASN A 258 -7.97 -19.00 -17.35
N THR A 259 -7.90 -18.49 -16.12
CA THR A 259 -8.68 -17.31 -15.72
C THR A 259 -8.31 -16.09 -16.58
N ILE A 260 -9.32 -15.45 -17.16
CA ILE A 260 -9.15 -14.16 -17.84
C ILE A 260 -8.84 -13.13 -16.76
N LEU A 261 -7.69 -12.46 -16.89
CA LEU A 261 -7.24 -11.53 -15.87
C LEU A 261 -7.96 -10.16 -15.98
N ASP A 262 -8.53 -9.70 -14.87
CA ASP A 262 -9.17 -8.39 -14.69
C ASP A 262 -8.13 -7.25 -14.60
N GLN A 263 -8.60 -5.99 -14.62
CA GLN A 263 -7.74 -4.80 -14.57
C GLN A 263 -7.11 -4.57 -13.18
N GLU A 264 -7.80 -4.96 -12.12
CA GLU A 264 -7.33 -4.80 -10.73
C GLU A 264 -7.65 -6.05 -9.90
N TYR A 265 -6.71 -6.41 -9.03
CA TYR A 265 -6.88 -7.40 -7.99
C TYR A 265 -6.41 -6.88 -6.64
N LYS A 266 -7.12 -7.25 -5.58
CA LYS A 266 -6.84 -6.87 -4.19
C LYS A 266 -6.39 -8.07 -3.38
N LEU A 267 -5.21 -8.00 -2.75
CA LEU A 267 -4.67 -9.06 -1.92
C LEU A 267 -5.03 -8.86 -0.45
N TYR A 268 -5.66 -9.88 0.14
CA TYR A 268 -6.01 -9.89 1.55
C TYR A 268 -5.24 -10.97 2.31
N LEU A 269 -4.83 -10.65 3.53
CA LEU A 269 -4.31 -11.60 4.52
C LEU A 269 -5.16 -11.56 5.79
N ASN A 270 -5.78 -12.69 6.11
CA ASN A 270 -6.90 -12.89 7.03
C ASN A 270 -8.10 -12.00 6.67
N ASP A 271 -7.96 -10.68 6.83
CA ASP A 271 -8.95 -9.65 6.48
C ASP A 271 -8.30 -8.28 6.16
N ASN A 272 -6.96 -8.18 6.23
CA ASN A 272 -6.24 -6.93 5.96
C ASN A 272 -5.90 -6.87 4.46
N LEU A 273 -6.37 -5.81 3.78
CA LEU A 273 -5.94 -5.47 2.43
C LEU A 273 -4.48 -5.03 2.48
N LEU A 274 -3.58 -5.83 1.90
CA LEU A 274 -2.15 -5.57 1.88
C LEU A 274 -1.77 -4.67 0.70
N CYS A 275 -2.15 -5.09 -0.50
CA CYS A 275 -1.79 -4.39 -1.74
C CYS A 275 -2.84 -4.59 -2.84
N LYS A 276 -2.77 -3.71 -3.84
CA LYS A 276 -3.52 -3.75 -5.10
C LYS A 276 -2.57 -4.07 -6.25
N PHE A 277 -2.97 -4.98 -7.12
CA PHE A 277 -2.30 -5.27 -8.38
C PHE A 277 -3.06 -4.55 -9.49
N LEU A 278 -2.40 -3.61 -10.19
CA LEU A 278 -2.97 -2.87 -11.31
C LEU A 278 -2.34 -3.33 -12.62
N ARG A 279 -3.18 -3.70 -13.58
CA ARG A 279 -2.73 -4.10 -14.92
C ARG A 279 -2.23 -2.89 -15.70
N ARG A 280 -1.06 -3.02 -16.33
CA ARG A 280 -0.43 -2.04 -17.22
C ARG A 280 -0.79 -2.34 -18.69
N ALA A 281 -0.49 -1.38 -19.57
CA ALA A 281 -0.72 -1.51 -21.01
C ALA A 281 0.03 -2.69 -21.66
N ASP A 282 1.19 -3.07 -21.12
CA ASP A 282 1.98 -4.25 -21.53
C ASP A 282 1.45 -5.58 -20.93
N SER A 283 0.30 -5.55 -20.25
CA SER A 283 -0.29 -6.67 -19.51
C SER A 283 0.55 -7.18 -18.32
N SER A 284 1.54 -6.43 -17.86
CA SER A 284 2.16 -6.64 -16.54
C SER A 284 1.31 -6.04 -15.41
N TYR A 285 1.58 -6.41 -14.17
CA TYR A 285 0.91 -5.91 -12.98
C TYR A 285 1.87 -5.09 -12.13
N LYS A 286 1.50 -3.83 -11.88
CA LYS A 286 2.13 -2.95 -10.90
C LYS A 286 1.52 -3.19 -9.53
N ILE A 287 2.35 -3.21 -8.51
CA ILE A 287 1.88 -3.32 -7.13
C ILE A 287 1.75 -1.94 -6.50
N LEU A 288 0.64 -1.70 -5.84
CA LEU A 288 0.42 -0.57 -4.95
C LEU A 288 0.13 -1.09 -3.54
N TRP A 289 1.04 -0.82 -2.60
CA TRP A 289 0.84 -1.14 -1.19
C TRP A 289 -0.19 -0.18 -0.59
N VAL A 290 -1.14 -0.73 0.17
CA VAL A 290 -2.26 0.03 0.76
C VAL A 290 -2.08 0.22 2.26
N ASP A 291 -1.40 -0.70 2.94
CA ASP A 291 -1.27 -0.70 4.39
C ASP A 291 0.17 -1.09 4.82
N ASP A 292 0.70 -0.35 5.79
CA ASP A 292 2.08 -0.46 6.31
C ASP A 292 2.16 -1.33 7.59
N ASN A 293 1.12 -2.11 7.88
CA ASN A 293 1.06 -2.89 9.13
C ASN A 293 2.03 -4.06 9.15
N GLU A 294 2.85 -4.13 10.21
CA GLU A 294 3.74 -5.25 10.47
C GLU A 294 2.94 -6.54 10.66
N LEU A 295 3.21 -7.55 9.82
CA LEU A 295 2.53 -8.84 9.84
C LEU A 295 3.07 -9.75 10.95
N ASN A 296 2.81 -9.38 12.20
CA ASN A 296 3.27 -10.14 13.35
C ASN A 296 2.54 -11.49 13.46
N TRP A 297 3.28 -12.52 13.85
CA TRP A 297 2.69 -13.82 14.15
C TRP A 297 1.82 -13.69 15.41
N ASP A 298 0.59 -14.18 15.33
CA ASP A 298 -0.41 -14.13 16.40
C ASP A 298 -0.18 -15.17 17.52
N GLY A 299 0.90 -15.96 17.42
CA GLY A 299 1.19 -17.06 18.34
C GLY A 299 0.32 -18.30 18.12
N THR A 300 -0.57 -18.30 17.12
CA THR A 300 -1.48 -19.42 16.85
C THR A 300 -0.82 -20.46 15.95
N ASP A 301 -1.29 -21.71 16.08
CA ASP A 301 -0.89 -22.84 15.23
C ASP A 301 -1.70 -22.94 13.92
N ARG A 302 -2.34 -21.83 13.51
CA ARG A 302 -3.28 -21.79 12.38
C ARG A 302 -2.74 -20.95 11.24
N LEU A 303 -2.79 -21.47 10.02
CA LEU A 303 -2.30 -20.71 8.85
C LEU A 303 -3.15 -19.45 8.63
N PRO A 304 -2.55 -18.32 8.26
CA PRO A 304 -3.31 -17.14 7.85
C PRO A 304 -4.02 -17.43 6.53
N ASP A 305 -5.24 -16.93 6.37
CA ASP A 305 -5.98 -17.02 5.11
C ASP A 305 -5.44 -15.98 4.13
N ILE A 306 -5.19 -16.36 2.87
CA ILE A 306 -4.68 -15.44 1.85
C ILE A 306 -5.47 -15.63 0.56
N TYR A 307 -6.01 -14.54 0.03
CA TYR A 307 -6.89 -14.57 -1.13
C TYR A 307 -6.83 -13.26 -1.93
N LEU A 308 -7.17 -13.37 -3.22
CA LEU A 308 -7.34 -12.25 -4.14
C LEU A 308 -8.83 -11.99 -4.37
N ILE A 309 -9.23 -10.72 -4.46
CA ILE A 309 -10.55 -10.30 -4.91
C ILE A 309 -10.39 -9.47 -6.19
N SER A 310 -11.08 -9.85 -7.26
CA SER A 310 -11.12 -9.11 -8.52
C SER A 310 -12.09 -7.91 -8.48
N CYS A 311 -12.05 -7.03 -9.50
CA CYS A 311 -13.05 -5.96 -9.67
C CYS A 311 -14.49 -6.48 -9.72
N SER A 312 -14.68 -7.68 -10.28
CA SER A 312 -15.98 -8.35 -10.39
C SER A 312 -16.48 -8.94 -9.07
N GLY A 313 -15.67 -8.88 -8.00
CA GLY A 313 -15.99 -9.45 -6.70
C GLY A 313 -15.71 -10.95 -6.58
N GLU A 314 -15.04 -11.55 -7.57
CA GLU A 314 -14.66 -12.96 -7.53
C GLU A 314 -13.49 -13.15 -6.54
N LYS A 315 -13.70 -14.04 -5.56
CA LYS A 315 -12.69 -14.39 -4.56
C LYS A 315 -11.92 -15.62 -4.99
N THR A 316 -10.61 -15.47 -5.17
CA THR A 316 -9.67 -16.56 -5.47
C THR A 316 -8.81 -16.86 -4.25
N ASN A 317 -8.80 -18.11 -3.79
CA ASN A 317 -7.92 -18.52 -2.70
C ASN A 317 -6.47 -18.70 -3.19
N CYS A 318 -5.52 -18.13 -2.45
CA CYS A 318 -4.09 -18.15 -2.76
C CYS A 318 -3.26 -18.77 -1.62
N GLN A 319 -3.82 -19.71 -0.83
CA GLN A 319 -3.18 -20.27 0.37
C GLN A 319 -1.79 -20.88 0.11
N HIS A 320 -1.53 -21.33 -1.11
CA HIS A 320 -0.24 -21.86 -1.54
C HIS A 320 0.92 -20.87 -1.39
N LEU A 321 0.65 -19.57 -1.24
CA LEU A 321 1.65 -18.52 -1.05
C LEU A 321 2.18 -18.43 0.39
N ILE A 322 1.52 -19.04 1.37
CA ILE A 322 2.01 -19.14 2.76
C ILE A 322 1.82 -20.58 3.21
N THR A 323 2.90 -21.36 3.14
CA THR A 323 2.84 -22.82 3.24
C THR A 323 3.14 -23.37 4.63
N HIS A 324 3.77 -22.59 5.51
CA HIS A 324 4.17 -23.07 6.84
C HIS A 324 4.13 -21.96 7.91
N LEU A 325 4.07 -22.38 9.17
CA LEU A 325 4.06 -21.51 10.36
C LEU A 325 5.27 -21.79 11.26
N PRO A 326 5.64 -20.84 12.14
CA PRO A 326 6.55 -21.10 13.24
C PRO A 326 5.88 -22.06 14.24
N ASN A 327 6.15 -23.37 14.12
CA ASN A 327 5.66 -24.33 15.10
C ASN A 327 6.66 -24.48 16.26
N LEU A 328 6.52 -23.61 17.26
CA LEU A 328 7.41 -23.58 18.42
C LEU A 328 7.17 -24.71 19.44
N THR A 329 6.21 -25.61 19.22
CA THR A 329 6.03 -26.79 20.10
C THR A 329 7.09 -27.85 19.86
N LYS A 330 7.88 -27.73 18.78
CA LYS A 330 9.00 -28.60 18.43
C LYS A 330 10.23 -27.76 18.12
N ALA A 331 11.39 -28.41 18.05
CA ALA A 331 12.60 -27.75 17.59
C ALA A 331 12.43 -27.23 16.15
N THR A 332 12.81 -25.98 15.90
CA THR A 332 12.72 -25.31 14.59
C THR A 332 14.09 -24.80 14.16
N LEU A 333 14.40 -24.90 12.87
CA LEU A 333 15.67 -24.45 12.29
C LEU A 333 15.54 -23.03 11.77
N TRP A 334 16.54 -22.21 12.05
CA TRP A 334 16.60 -20.82 11.65
C TRP A 334 17.98 -20.51 11.06
N THR A 335 18.01 -19.69 10.02
CA THR A 335 19.23 -19.23 9.35
C THR A 335 19.46 -17.76 9.56
N LYS A 336 20.74 -17.34 9.62
CA LYS A 336 21.09 -15.93 9.81
C LYS A 336 20.68 -15.12 8.59
N TYR A 337 19.92 -14.05 8.81
CA TYR A 337 19.62 -13.04 7.79
C TYR A 337 20.49 -11.80 7.97
N SER A 338 20.56 -11.29 9.20
CA SER A 338 21.45 -10.21 9.61
C SER A 338 22.00 -10.50 11.01
N GLU A 339 22.78 -9.58 11.59
CA GLU A 339 23.27 -9.73 12.98
C GLU A 339 22.13 -9.86 14.00
N GLU A 340 20.93 -9.33 13.70
CA GLU A 340 19.80 -9.29 14.62
C GLU A 340 18.52 -9.96 14.09
N GLN A 341 18.59 -10.63 12.93
CA GLN A 341 17.41 -11.23 12.31
C GLN A 341 17.71 -12.62 11.75
N TRP A 342 16.73 -13.51 11.91
CA TRP A 342 16.84 -14.92 11.52
C TRP A 342 15.61 -15.39 10.75
N ILE A 343 15.80 -16.22 9.73
CA ILE A 343 14.74 -16.73 8.86
C ILE A 343 14.40 -18.16 9.25
N LEU A 344 13.11 -18.47 9.35
CA LEU A 344 12.62 -19.82 9.60
C LEU A 344 12.87 -20.70 8.37
N GLU A 345 13.61 -21.78 8.55
CA GLU A 345 13.73 -22.83 7.55
C GLU A 345 12.60 -23.83 7.72
N ARG A 346 11.96 -24.18 6.60
CA ARG A 346 10.92 -25.21 6.59
C ARG A 346 11.49 -26.62 6.81
N SER A 347 12.68 -26.86 6.24
CA SER A 347 13.34 -28.15 6.22
C SER A 347 14.27 -28.31 7.42
N ALA A 348 14.65 -29.54 7.76
CA ALA A 348 15.69 -29.77 8.79
C ALA A 348 17.11 -29.53 8.25
N HIS A 349 17.24 -29.20 6.97
CA HIS A 349 18.49 -28.98 6.27
C HIS A 349 18.57 -27.51 5.83
N THR A 350 19.79 -26.98 5.84
CA THR A 350 20.07 -25.67 5.26
C THR A 350 21.38 -25.70 4.49
N ASP A 351 21.43 -24.87 3.45
CA ASP A 351 22.61 -24.54 2.65
C ASP A 351 23.57 -23.61 3.40
N ALA A 352 23.07 -22.89 4.41
CA ALA A 352 23.89 -22.06 5.28
C ALA A 352 24.96 -22.91 6.00
N LEU A 353 26.11 -22.31 6.29
CA LEU A 353 27.20 -22.98 7.03
C LEU A 353 26.86 -23.11 8.53
N GLU A 354 26.18 -22.10 9.07
CA GLU A 354 25.71 -22.03 10.46
C GLU A 354 24.18 -22.05 10.53
N GLY A 355 23.64 -22.71 11.55
CA GLY A 355 22.21 -22.78 11.81
C GLY A 355 21.91 -22.50 13.28
N PHE A 356 20.69 -22.08 13.54
CA PHE A 356 20.18 -21.83 14.88
C PHE A 356 18.95 -22.68 15.13
N VAL A 357 18.87 -23.34 16.28
CA VAL A 357 17.71 -24.12 16.66
C VAL A 357 17.00 -23.46 17.84
N LEU A 358 15.73 -23.12 17.63
CA LEU A 358 14.83 -22.70 18.69
C LEU A 358 14.08 -23.91 19.21
N CYS A 359 14.20 -24.20 20.50
CA CYS A 359 13.57 -25.36 21.11
C CYS A 359 12.83 -25.01 22.42
N PRO A 360 11.65 -25.61 22.67
CA PRO A 360 10.94 -25.44 23.93
C PRO A 360 11.71 -26.08 25.09
N LEU A 361 11.63 -25.45 26.27
CA LEU A 361 12.36 -25.83 27.49
C LEU A 361 12.03 -27.24 28.01
N GLU A 362 10.89 -27.80 27.64
CA GLU A 362 10.41 -29.11 28.09
C GLU A 362 11.11 -30.30 27.40
N ASN A 363 11.91 -30.07 26.35
CA ASN A 363 12.69 -31.12 25.71
C ASN A 363 13.94 -31.40 26.58
N GLY A 364 13.97 -32.52 27.30
CA GLY A 364 15.05 -32.87 28.23
C GLY A 364 16.25 -33.58 27.60
N SER A 365 17.03 -32.93 26.73
CA SER A 365 18.32 -33.46 26.26
C SER A 365 19.51 -32.68 26.81
N GLU A 366 20.64 -33.37 27.07
CA GLU A 366 21.86 -32.77 27.63
C GLU A 366 22.44 -31.64 26.75
N ASN A 367 22.21 -31.68 25.43
CA ASN A 367 22.65 -30.64 24.48
C ASN A 367 21.90 -29.30 24.66
N ILE A 368 20.80 -29.25 25.42
CA ILE A 368 19.96 -28.05 25.59
C ILE A 368 20.50 -27.12 26.69
N ALA A 369 21.44 -27.59 27.52
CA ALA A 369 22.01 -26.81 28.62
C ALA A 369 22.85 -25.60 28.17
N ASN A 370 23.40 -25.62 26.95
CA ASN A 370 24.33 -24.60 26.43
C ASN A 370 23.66 -23.47 25.63
N GLY A 371 22.34 -23.49 25.44
CA GLY A 371 21.62 -22.49 24.64
C GLY A 371 21.24 -21.23 25.43
N GLU A 372 21.25 -20.07 24.78
CA GLU A 372 20.73 -18.81 25.34
C GLU A 372 19.21 -18.91 25.55
N CYS A 373 18.67 -18.18 26.53
CA CYS A 373 17.23 -18.15 26.76
C CYS A 373 16.62 -16.92 26.10
N VAL A 374 15.60 -17.13 25.27
CA VAL A 374 14.87 -16.06 24.60
C VAL A 374 13.38 -16.18 24.90
N VAL A 375 12.70 -15.06 25.06
CA VAL A 375 11.25 -15.00 25.29
C VAL A 375 10.56 -14.62 23.99
N ILE A 376 9.51 -15.35 23.62
CA ILE A 376 8.66 -15.06 22.48
C ILE A 376 7.22 -15.19 22.94
N ALA A 377 6.42 -14.12 22.78
CA ALA A 377 5.02 -14.09 23.19
C ALA A 377 4.79 -14.57 24.66
N GLY A 378 5.70 -14.21 25.57
CA GLY A 378 5.64 -14.57 26.99
C GLY A 378 6.08 -16.01 27.33
N THR A 379 6.47 -16.82 26.35
CA THR A 379 7.00 -18.18 26.57
C THR A 379 8.52 -18.20 26.38
N SER A 380 9.24 -18.89 27.26
CA SER A 380 10.70 -19.00 27.21
C SER A 380 11.14 -20.20 26.36
N PHE A 381 12.12 -19.96 25.50
CA PHE A 381 12.73 -20.94 24.61
C PHE A 381 14.25 -20.96 24.77
N ARG A 382 14.88 -22.05 24.31
CA ARG A 382 16.32 -22.18 24.19
C ARG A 382 16.75 -21.97 22.74
N TRP A 383 17.77 -21.14 22.56
CA TRP A 383 18.34 -20.75 21.29
C TRP A 383 19.77 -21.30 21.19
N ILE A 384 19.98 -22.23 20.26
CA ILE A 384 21.23 -23.01 20.15
C ILE A 384 21.85 -22.78 18.77
N LYS A 385 23.07 -22.24 18.73
CA LYS A 385 23.88 -22.16 17.51
C LYS A 385 24.59 -23.50 17.26
N PHE A 386 24.63 -23.94 16.00
CA PHE A 386 25.37 -25.15 15.61
C PHE A 386 25.94 -25.07 14.20
N GLU A 387 26.93 -25.93 13.94
CA GLU A 387 27.54 -26.15 12.63
C GLU A 387 27.56 -27.66 12.34
N HIS A 388 27.45 -28.04 11.06
CA HIS A 388 27.42 -29.41 10.53
C HIS A 388 26.16 -30.20 10.88
N THR A 389 26.00 -30.64 12.13
CA THR A 389 24.87 -31.51 12.51
C THR A 389 24.51 -31.35 13.98
N LEU A 390 23.22 -31.19 14.27
CA LEU A 390 22.69 -31.15 15.63
C LEU A 390 21.46 -32.05 15.71
N THR A 391 21.40 -32.93 16.71
CA THR A 391 20.23 -33.78 16.95
C THR A 391 19.54 -33.35 18.23
N ILE A 392 18.24 -33.02 18.12
CA ILE A 392 17.37 -32.72 19.25
C ILE A 392 16.15 -33.65 19.18
N GLY A 393 15.99 -34.51 20.19
CA GLY A 393 14.94 -35.52 20.20
C GLY A 393 15.08 -36.50 19.02
N SER A 394 14.03 -36.61 18.19
CA SER A 394 14.01 -37.46 16.99
C SER A 394 14.46 -36.74 15.71
N THR A 395 14.79 -35.44 15.78
CA THR A 395 15.08 -34.63 14.59
C THR A 395 16.57 -34.31 14.53
N THR A 396 17.17 -34.63 13.39
CA THR A 396 18.56 -34.28 13.07
C THR A 396 18.57 -33.12 12.10
N PHE A 397 19.14 -32.00 12.53
CA PHE A 397 19.36 -30.80 11.74
C PHE A 397 20.74 -30.81 11.10
N LYS A 398 20.88 -30.36 9.85
CA LYS A 398 22.16 -30.32 9.14
C LYS A 398 22.37 -28.99 8.42
N THR A 399 23.61 -28.50 8.45
CA THR A 399 24.06 -27.31 7.71
C THR A 399 24.92 -27.71 6.49
N GLY A 400 25.13 -26.80 5.53
CA GLY A 400 25.89 -27.05 4.31
C GLY A 400 25.29 -28.10 3.35
N CYS A 401 23.97 -28.30 3.39
CA CYS A 401 23.25 -29.29 2.57
C CYS A 401 22.25 -28.61 1.63
N ARG A 402 22.06 -29.15 0.42
CA ARG A 402 21.02 -28.66 -0.50
C ARG A 402 19.64 -28.76 0.14
N LYS A 403 18.80 -27.75 -0.08
CA LYS A 403 17.40 -27.69 0.36
C LYS A 403 16.41 -27.89 -0.79
N ILE A 404 15.21 -28.33 -0.44
CA ILE A 404 14.06 -28.42 -1.33
C ILE A 404 12.86 -27.74 -0.66
N ASP A 405 11.95 -27.19 -1.45
CA ASP A 405 10.65 -26.71 -0.97
C ASP A 405 9.52 -27.52 -1.61
N TRP A 406 8.34 -27.58 -0.98
CA TRP A 406 7.24 -28.40 -1.47
C TRP A 406 5.85 -27.84 -1.14
N HIS A 407 4.90 -27.92 -2.05
CA HIS A 407 3.52 -27.54 -1.80
C HIS A 407 2.60 -28.76 -1.86
N ILE A 408 1.73 -28.90 -0.85
CA ILE A 408 0.67 -29.90 -0.83
C ILE A 408 -0.66 -29.19 -0.97
N THR A 409 -1.43 -29.53 -1.99
CA THR A 409 -2.72 -28.88 -2.27
C THR A 409 -3.73 -29.15 -1.16
N ASP A 410 -4.21 -28.07 -0.54
CA ASP A 410 -5.25 -28.07 0.47
C ASP A 410 -6.64 -28.23 -0.19
N HIS A 411 -7.42 -29.17 0.32
CA HIS A 411 -8.78 -29.48 -0.12
C HIS A 411 -9.79 -29.33 1.04
N ARG A 412 -9.51 -28.44 2.02
CA ARG A 412 -10.44 -28.16 3.13
C ARG A 412 -11.83 -27.77 2.59
N PRO A 413 -12.92 -28.33 3.16
CA PRO A 413 -14.27 -27.95 2.78
C PRO A 413 -14.63 -26.55 3.33
N ALA A 414 -15.62 -25.89 2.73
CA ALA A 414 -15.98 -24.50 3.03
C ALA A 414 -16.48 -24.24 4.46
N TRP A 415 -16.79 -25.29 5.22
CA TRP A 415 -17.15 -25.20 6.64
C TRP A 415 -15.94 -25.17 7.59
N ILE A 416 -14.72 -25.42 7.08
CA ILE A 416 -13.46 -25.24 7.81
C ILE A 416 -12.83 -23.89 7.40
N GLN A 417 -12.69 -22.95 8.33
CA GLN A 417 -12.01 -21.67 8.10
C GLN A 417 -10.48 -21.82 8.17
N ARG A 418 -9.95 -22.12 9.36
CA ARG A 418 -8.52 -22.38 9.61
C ARG A 418 -8.31 -23.76 10.22
N SER A 419 -7.16 -24.38 9.96
CA SER A 419 -6.77 -25.68 10.52
C SER A 419 -5.28 -25.70 10.87
N ASN A 420 -4.92 -26.59 11.79
CA ASN A 420 -3.52 -26.82 12.19
C ASN A 420 -2.73 -27.75 11.24
N TYR A 421 -3.43 -28.40 10.30
CA TYR A 421 -2.84 -29.24 9.24
C TYR A 421 -3.48 -28.92 7.90
N THR A 422 -2.74 -29.14 6.81
CA THR A 422 -3.30 -29.19 5.45
C THR A 422 -4.33 -30.31 5.38
N VAL A 423 -5.54 -29.98 4.94
CA VAL A 423 -6.65 -30.94 4.86
C VAL A 423 -6.73 -31.51 3.46
N ILE A 424 -6.86 -32.83 3.35
CA ILE A 424 -7.03 -33.52 2.06
C ILE A 424 -8.30 -34.36 2.10
N ARG A 425 -9.01 -34.49 0.97
CA ARG A 425 -10.20 -35.35 0.84
C ARG A 425 -9.98 -36.57 -0.05
N ARG A 426 -8.90 -36.54 -0.83
CA ARG A 426 -8.51 -37.53 -1.85
C ARG A 426 -6.99 -37.56 -1.96
N LYS A 427 -6.46 -38.32 -2.93
CA LYS A 427 -5.01 -38.39 -3.22
C LYS A 427 -4.44 -36.96 -3.31
N PRO A 428 -3.47 -36.58 -2.45
CA PRO A 428 -2.93 -35.25 -2.45
C PRO A 428 -2.01 -35.03 -3.65
N LYS A 429 -2.03 -33.81 -4.18
CA LYS A 429 -1.06 -33.35 -5.18
C LYS A 429 0.09 -32.69 -4.45
N VAL A 430 1.31 -33.18 -4.68
CA VAL A 430 2.55 -32.66 -4.09
C VAL A 430 3.41 -32.13 -5.22
N SER A 431 3.79 -30.86 -5.13
CA SER A 431 4.72 -30.20 -6.04
C SER A 431 6.00 -29.89 -5.28
N VAL A 432 7.15 -30.32 -5.79
CA VAL A 432 8.45 -30.07 -5.16
C VAL A 432 9.27 -29.15 -6.04
N TYR A 433 9.94 -28.20 -5.42
CA TYR A 433 10.68 -27.13 -6.06
C TYR A 433 12.14 -27.19 -5.62
N ASP A 434 13.04 -26.84 -6.53
CA ASP A 434 14.45 -26.63 -6.22
C ASP A 434 14.69 -25.22 -5.64
N GLU A 435 15.95 -24.92 -5.34
CA GLU A 435 16.42 -23.58 -4.92
C GLU A 435 16.09 -22.47 -5.93
N ASN A 436 15.88 -22.85 -7.20
CA ASN A 436 15.50 -21.96 -8.29
C ASN A 436 13.96 -21.89 -8.47
N GLY A 437 13.17 -22.44 -7.55
CA GLY A 437 11.71 -22.44 -7.68
C GLY A 437 11.19 -23.18 -8.91
N GLU A 438 12.04 -23.99 -9.57
CA GLU A 438 11.66 -24.83 -10.68
C GLU A 438 11.14 -26.16 -10.16
N ILE A 439 10.12 -26.69 -10.82
CA ILE A 439 9.50 -27.96 -10.41
C ILE A 439 10.49 -29.09 -10.67
N ILE A 440 10.79 -29.87 -9.64
CA ILE A 440 11.65 -31.04 -9.74
C ILE A 440 10.83 -32.22 -10.30
N PRO A 441 11.18 -32.76 -11.48
CA PRO A 441 10.55 -33.98 -11.98
C PRO A 441 11.07 -35.21 -11.23
N ASN A 442 10.24 -36.24 -11.07
CA ASN A 442 10.59 -37.55 -10.48
C ASN A 442 10.86 -37.58 -8.96
N VAL A 443 9.95 -37.01 -8.18
CA VAL A 443 9.96 -37.10 -6.71
C VAL A 443 9.44 -38.47 -6.27
N ARG A 444 10.15 -39.13 -5.35
CA ARG A 444 9.65 -40.35 -4.69
C ARG A 444 8.86 -39.97 -3.46
N LEU A 445 7.59 -40.35 -3.44
CA LEU A 445 6.67 -40.05 -2.34
C LEU A 445 6.25 -41.35 -1.65
N LYS A 446 6.20 -41.31 -0.32
CA LYS A 446 5.63 -42.38 0.51
C LYS A 446 4.75 -41.77 1.57
N TRP A 447 3.82 -42.56 2.12
CA TRP A 447 2.97 -42.10 3.22
C TRP A 447 2.78 -43.18 4.26
N ARG A 448 2.50 -42.77 5.49
CA ARG A 448 2.10 -43.69 6.57
C ARG A 448 1.07 -43.03 7.47
N LEU A 449 0.33 -43.85 8.21
CA LEU A 449 -0.51 -43.35 9.29
C LEU A 449 0.42 -42.89 10.44
N LYS A 450 0.21 -41.69 10.99
CA LYS A 450 1.06 -41.18 12.06
C LYS A 450 1.11 -42.17 13.24
N ASN A 451 2.30 -42.40 13.79
CA ASN A 451 2.64 -43.40 14.82
C ASN A 451 2.66 -44.86 14.36
N THR A 452 2.61 -45.14 13.05
CA THR A 452 2.84 -46.50 12.51
C THR A 452 4.26 -46.62 11.94
N ALA A 453 4.82 -47.82 11.95
CA ALA A 453 6.18 -48.06 11.44
C ALA A 453 6.23 -48.24 9.92
N ILE A 454 5.11 -48.59 9.28
CA ILE A 454 5.06 -49.07 7.89
C ILE A 454 4.81 -47.90 6.93
N TRP A 455 5.73 -47.69 6.00
CA TRP A 455 5.56 -46.76 4.88
C TRP A 455 4.90 -47.46 3.70
N ASN A 456 3.84 -46.85 3.18
CA ASN A 456 3.12 -47.27 1.98
C ASN A 456 3.59 -46.49 0.76
N ASP A 457 3.47 -47.11 -0.41
CA ASP A 457 3.70 -46.45 -1.69
C ASP A 457 2.63 -45.39 -1.98
N TRP A 458 2.99 -44.37 -2.77
CA TRP A 458 2.10 -43.25 -3.08
C TRP A 458 0.83 -43.63 -3.85
N ASP A 459 0.86 -44.77 -4.54
CA ASP A 459 -0.29 -45.30 -5.30
C ASP A 459 -1.22 -46.18 -4.47
N ALA A 460 -0.86 -46.48 -3.22
CA ALA A 460 -1.74 -47.17 -2.29
C ALA A 460 -2.91 -46.27 -1.84
N GLY A 461 -4.02 -46.90 -1.41
CA GLY A 461 -5.19 -46.17 -0.91
C GLY A 461 -4.91 -45.44 0.40
N PHE A 462 -5.14 -44.13 0.43
CA PHE A 462 -4.86 -43.27 1.58
C PHE A 462 -5.85 -43.54 2.73
N SER A 463 -5.32 -43.84 3.91
CA SER A 463 -6.13 -44.02 5.11
C SER A 463 -6.71 -42.70 5.62
N LEU A 464 -7.83 -42.79 6.33
CA LEU A 464 -8.47 -41.67 7.04
C LEU A 464 -7.67 -41.25 8.28
N GLY A 465 -7.62 -39.95 8.57
CA GLY A 465 -6.92 -39.39 9.73
C GLY A 465 -5.58 -38.72 9.40
N LEU A 466 -4.71 -38.60 10.40
CA LEU A 466 -3.42 -37.89 10.27
C LEU A 466 -2.36 -38.76 9.60
N LEU A 467 -1.83 -38.30 8.48
CA LEU A 467 -0.84 -38.99 7.67
C LEU A 467 0.50 -38.25 7.73
N GLU A 468 1.58 -39.02 7.76
CA GLU A 468 2.93 -38.51 7.52
C GLU A 468 3.33 -38.82 6.08
N ILE A 469 3.84 -37.82 5.39
CA ILE A 469 4.32 -37.91 4.01
C ILE A 469 5.84 -37.81 4.03
N GLN A 470 6.50 -38.73 3.34
CA GLN A 470 7.93 -38.70 3.08
C GLN A 470 8.15 -38.23 1.65
N ILE A 471 9.00 -37.22 1.48
CA ILE A 471 9.38 -36.62 0.20
C ILE A 471 10.85 -36.90 -0.02
N GLN A 472 11.18 -37.70 -1.02
CA GLN A 472 12.56 -38.05 -1.35
C GLN A 472 12.96 -37.52 -2.74
N VAL A 473 14.03 -36.73 -2.76
CA VAL A 473 14.69 -36.20 -3.97
C VAL A 473 16.17 -36.53 -3.90
N GLY A 474 16.60 -37.53 -4.68
CA GLY A 474 17.98 -38.04 -4.59
C GLY A 474 18.32 -38.56 -3.19
N SER A 475 19.28 -37.91 -2.52
CA SER A 475 19.70 -38.21 -1.15
C SER A 475 18.94 -37.43 -0.07
N ILE A 476 18.13 -36.43 -0.44
CA ILE A 476 17.37 -35.59 0.49
C ILE A 476 16.06 -36.29 0.83
N ILE A 477 15.76 -36.39 2.13
CA ILE A 477 14.51 -36.96 2.65
C ILE A 477 13.90 -35.95 3.61
N GLU A 478 12.70 -35.49 3.28
CA GLU A 478 11.90 -34.57 4.08
C GLU A 478 10.57 -35.20 4.50
N TYR A 479 9.98 -34.66 5.56
CA TYR A 479 8.73 -35.15 6.12
C TYR A 479 7.73 -34.02 6.33
N ASP A 480 6.46 -34.27 5.98
CA ASP A 480 5.35 -33.36 6.26
C ASP A 480 4.13 -34.15 6.77
N ALA A 481 3.14 -33.45 7.34
CA ALA A 481 1.93 -34.06 7.89
C ALA A 481 0.65 -33.45 7.33
N VAL A 482 -0.29 -34.30 6.92
CA VAL A 482 -1.59 -33.89 6.36
C VAL A 482 -2.72 -34.64 7.04
N PHE A 483 -3.90 -34.04 7.11
CA PHE A 483 -5.08 -34.73 7.65
C PHE A 483 -6.03 -35.13 6.52
N ASN A 484 -6.21 -36.44 6.31
CA ASN A 484 -7.14 -36.95 5.34
C ASN A 484 -8.55 -37.01 5.92
N LEU A 485 -9.39 -36.04 5.57
CA LEU A 485 -10.78 -35.92 6.03
C LEU A 485 -11.74 -36.86 5.28
N GLY A 486 -11.39 -37.29 4.07
CA GLY A 486 -12.26 -38.07 3.20
C GLY A 486 -13.52 -37.31 2.75
N ASN A 487 -14.66 -38.02 2.70
CA ASN A 487 -15.93 -37.50 2.18
C ASN A 487 -16.82 -36.85 3.23
N ILE A 488 -16.28 -36.47 4.39
CA ILE A 488 -17.07 -35.84 5.44
C ILE A 488 -17.57 -34.48 5.00
N ASP A 489 -18.83 -34.22 5.29
CA ASP A 489 -19.43 -32.91 5.15
C ASP A 489 -20.36 -32.56 6.31
N VAL A 490 -20.61 -31.28 6.49
CA VAL A 490 -21.52 -30.75 7.51
C VAL A 490 -22.79 -30.26 6.82
N VAL A 491 -23.92 -30.86 7.19
CA VAL A 491 -25.26 -30.42 6.78
C VAL A 491 -25.89 -29.64 7.93
N ILE A 492 -26.44 -28.48 7.63
CA ILE A 492 -27.18 -27.66 8.60
C ILE A 492 -28.65 -28.03 8.47
N GLU A 493 -29.23 -28.66 9.49
CA GLU A 493 -30.64 -29.10 9.48
C GLU A 493 -31.59 -27.97 9.83
N SER A 494 -31.22 -27.15 10.81
CA SER A 494 -31.94 -25.94 11.19
C SER A 494 -30.96 -24.89 11.68
N ASN A 495 -31.25 -23.62 11.43
CA ASN A 495 -30.46 -22.52 11.94
C ASN A 495 -31.28 -21.24 12.08
N ALA A 496 -30.97 -20.49 13.13
CA ALA A 496 -31.47 -19.18 13.48
C ALA A 496 -30.27 -18.30 13.88
N LEU A 497 -30.53 -17.05 14.27
CA LEU A 497 -29.48 -16.09 14.63
C LEU A 497 -28.68 -16.52 15.86
N ASN A 498 -29.34 -17.21 16.80
CA ASN A 498 -28.78 -17.62 18.08
C ASN A 498 -28.70 -19.13 18.31
N SER A 499 -29.15 -19.95 17.36
CA SER A 499 -29.10 -21.41 17.48
C SER A 499 -28.94 -22.10 16.13
N ALA A 500 -28.27 -23.24 16.09
CA ALA A 500 -28.19 -24.07 14.89
C ALA A 500 -28.06 -25.55 15.23
N GLU A 501 -28.62 -26.41 14.39
CA GLU A 501 -28.41 -27.85 14.43
C GLU A 501 -27.59 -28.28 13.21
N ILE A 502 -26.48 -28.96 13.47
CA ILE A 502 -25.57 -29.48 12.45
C ILE A 502 -25.49 -31.01 12.54
N THR A 503 -25.45 -31.65 11.38
CA THR A 503 -25.30 -33.09 11.21
C THR A 503 -24.12 -33.39 10.30
N LEU A 504 -23.23 -34.28 10.73
CA LEU A 504 -22.10 -34.75 9.93
C LEU A 504 -22.52 -35.92 9.06
N VAL A 505 -22.28 -35.81 7.75
CA VAL A 505 -22.54 -36.87 6.78
C VAL A 505 -21.23 -37.55 6.41
N GLY A 506 -21.24 -38.89 6.34
CA GLY A 506 -20.04 -39.68 6.02
C GLY A 506 -18.98 -39.70 7.13
N ASN A 507 -19.32 -39.29 8.35
CA ASN A 507 -18.37 -39.19 9.47
C ASN A 507 -18.03 -40.54 10.11
N THR A 508 -16.74 -40.77 10.27
CA THR A 508 -16.14 -41.91 10.99
C THR A 508 -15.21 -41.48 12.12
N TYR A 509 -15.09 -40.17 12.38
CA TYR A 509 -14.26 -39.61 13.46
C TYR A 509 -15.08 -39.25 14.70
N ASN A 510 -14.37 -39.08 15.81
CA ASN A 510 -14.89 -38.40 16.98
C ASN A 510 -14.72 -36.90 16.79
N LEU A 511 -15.85 -36.20 16.60
CA LEU A 511 -15.89 -34.74 16.65
C LEU A 511 -16.08 -34.28 18.10
N THR A 512 -15.25 -33.34 18.52
CA THR A 512 -15.44 -32.59 19.77
C THR A 512 -15.52 -31.11 19.43
N ILE A 513 -16.62 -30.46 19.83
CA ILE A 513 -16.77 -29.00 19.73
C ILE A 513 -16.44 -28.45 21.10
N THR A 514 -15.49 -27.53 21.17
CA THR A 514 -15.05 -26.94 22.44
C THR A 514 -16.01 -25.83 22.83
N ASP A 515 -16.62 -25.95 24.01
CA ASP A 515 -17.41 -24.86 24.56
C ASP A 515 -16.53 -23.63 24.76
N ASN A 516 -17.10 -22.47 24.47
CA ASN A 516 -16.49 -21.15 24.68
C ASN A 516 -17.53 -20.30 25.43
N PRO A 517 -17.12 -19.28 26.22
CA PRO A 517 -18.03 -18.27 26.77
C PRO A 517 -19.19 -17.81 25.87
N LEU A 518 -19.02 -17.82 24.54
CA LEU A 518 -20.03 -17.38 23.55
C LEU A 518 -20.93 -18.49 22.98
N VAL A 519 -20.53 -19.77 23.04
CA VAL A 519 -21.25 -20.89 22.40
C VAL A 519 -21.26 -22.11 23.30
N VAL A 520 -22.45 -22.66 23.50
CA VAL A 520 -22.67 -23.96 24.13
C VAL A 520 -23.01 -24.98 23.05
N ALA A 521 -22.24 -26.07 22.99
CA ALA A 521 -22.50 -27.17 22.08
C ALA A 521 -23.12 -28.36 22.82
N ARG A 522 -24.36 -28.71 22.48
CA ARG A 522 -25.04 -29.90 22.99
C ARG A 522 -25.00 -31.01 21.96
N ARG A 523 -24.39 -32.15 22.33
CA ARG A 523 -24.43 -33.36 21.50
C ARG A 523 -25.84 -33.96 21.54
N ILE A 524 -26.51 -34.03 20.38
CA ILE A 524 -27.86 -34.61 20.23
C ILE A 524 -27.74 -36.11 19.90
N SER A 525 -26.79 -36.47 19.03
CA SER A 525 -26.47 -37.86 18.69
C SER A 525 -24.98 -38.00 18.31
N VAL A 526 -24.55 -39.19 17.87
CA VAL A 526 -23.14 -39.45 17.49
C VAL A 526 -22.64 -38.44 16.45
N ASN A 527 -23.49 -38.10 15.47
CA ASN A 527 -23.16 -37.21 14.35
C ASN A 527 -23.96 -35.91 14.33
N LYS A 528 -24.80 -35.64 15.35
CA LYS A 528 -25.66 -34.44 15.39
C LYS A 528 -25.39 -33.59 16.63
N PHE A 529 -25.23 -32.29 16.42
CA PHE A 529 -24.93 -31.30 17.45
C PHE A 529 -25.90 -30.11 17.36
N GLY A 530 -26.42 -29.68 18.50
CA GLY A 530 -27.11 -28.40 18.66
C GLY A 530 -26.14 -27.37 19.21
N LEU A 531 -26.10 -26.20 18.60
CA LEU A 531 -25.25 -25.06 18.98
C LEU A 531 -26.17 -23.93 19.42
N GLN A 532 -25.89 -23.33 20.56
CA GLN A 532 -26.67 -22.21 21.09
C GLN A 532 -25.73 -21.10 21.59
N LEU A 533 -26.04 -19.87 21.21
CA LEU A 533 -25.33 -18.69 21.72
C LEU A 533 -25.75 -18.43 23.16
N THR A 534 -24.78 -18.11 24.02
CA THR A 534 -25.04 -17.65 25.39
C THR A 534 -25.49 -16.19 25.42
N ARG A 535 -25.10 -15.42 24.41
CA ARG A 535 -25.38 -13.99 24.22
C ARG A 535 -25.95 -13.76 22.82
N ASN A 536 -27.08 -13.07 22.73
CA ASN A 536 -27.75 -12.80 21.46
C ASN A 536 -27.16 -11.57 20.72
N ASP A 537 -26.28 -10.81 21.37
CA ASP A 537 -25.65 -9.60 20.87
C ASP A 537 -24.23 -9.83 20.30
N ILE A 538 -23.71 -11.06 20.38
CA ILE A 538 -22.37 -11.41 19.90
C ILE A 538 -22.45 -12.71 19.09
N ILE A 539 -21.94 -12.69 17.85
CA ILE A 539 -21.75 -13.89 17.04
C ILE A 539 -20.25 -14.23 17.04
N PRO A 540 -19.87 -15.45 17.46
CA PRO A 540 -18.47 -15.85 17.44
C PRO A 540 -17.95 -15.87 15.99
N PRO A 541 -16.75 -15.33 15.69
CA PRO A 541 -16.20 -15.36 14.34
C PRO A 541 -15.86 -16.77 13.86
N ALA A 542 -15.57 -17.67 14.79
CA ALA A 542 -15.25 -19.08 14.56
C ALA A 542 -15.64 -19.93 15.78
N ILE A 543 -16.01 -21.20 15.55
CA ILE A 543 -16.28 -22.18 16.61
C ILE A 543 -15.13 -23.19 16.64
N GLN A 544 -14.51 -23.37 17.81
CA GLN A 544 -13.37 -24.29 17.95
C GLN A 544 -13.84 -25.74 17.95
N ALA A 545 -13.26 -26.55 17.08
CA ALA A 545 -13.61 -27.95 16.95
C ALA A 545 -12.37 -28.83 16.71
N SER A 546 -12.50 -30.11 17.02
CA SER A 546 -11.44 -31.10 16.82
C SER A 546 -11.97 -32.43 16.30
N LEU A 547 -11.29 -33.00 15.32
CA LEU A 547 -11.57 -34.32 14.75
C LEU A 547 -10.42 -35.28 15.03
N LYS A 548 -10.75 -36.48 15.49
CA LYS A 548 -9.77 -37.50 15.87
C LYS A 548 -10.28 -38.91 15.56
N THR A 549 -9.40 -39.79 15.09
CA THR A 549 -9.68 -41.23 14.98
C THR A 549 -9.52 -41.91 16.34
N ASN A 550 -10.12 -43.09 16.52
CA ASN A 550 -9.94 -43.88 17.76
C ASN A 550 -8.48 -44.32 18.00
N ILE A 551 -7.67 -44.38 16.95
CA ILE A 551 -6.33 -44.99 16.96
C ILE A 551 -5.24 -43.94 17.20
N GLN A 552 -5.46 -42.69 16.82
CA GLN A 552 -4.45 -41.63 16.87
C GLN A 552 -4.52 -40.84 18.16
N THR A 553 -3.43 -40.17 18.55
CA THR A 553 -3.36 -39.30 19.73
C THR A 553 -3.56 -37.83 19.38
N SER A 554 -3.04 -37.39 18.23
CA SER A 554 -3.23 -36.04 17.69
C SER A 554 -4.56 -35.89 16.96
N SER A 555 -5.21 -34.73 17.10
CA SER A 555 -6.43 -34.36 16.39
C SER A 555 -6.19 -33.27 15.35
N LEU A 556 -7.01 -33.25 14.30
CA LEU A 556 -7.20 -32.05 13.48
C LEU A 556 -7.93 -31.02 14.35
N ARG A 557 -7.27 -29.92 14.70
CA ARG A 557 -7.89 -28.76 15.37
C ARG A 557 -8.22 -27.74 14.29
N PHE A 558 -9.45 -27.26 14.30
CA PHE A 558 -9.92 -26.36 13.26
C PHE A 558 -11.00 -25.40 13.77
N GLU A 559 -11.17 -24.34 13.01
CA GLU A 559 -12.23 -23.35 13.17
C GLU A 559 -13.40 -23.73 12.28
N LEU A 560 -14.49 -24.19 12.91
CA LEU A 560 -15.77 -24.40 12.24
C LEU A 560 -16.40 -23.03 11.95
N LYS A 561 -16.76 -22.84 10.68
CA LYS A 561 -17.52 -21.66 10.25
C LYS A 561 -18.85 -21.61 11.01
N PRO A 562 -19.17 -20.50 11.71
CA PRO A 562 -20.39 -20.39 12.50
C PRO A 562 -21.65 -20.72 11.65
N PRO A 563 -22.48 -21.71 12.05
CA PRO A 563 -23.62 -22.17 11.25
C PRO A 563 -24.90 -21.35 11.48
N PHE A 564 -24.82 -20.26 12.27
CA PHE A 564 -25.94 -19.38 12.57
C PHE A 564 -26.49 -18.66 11.33
N LYS A 565 -27.75 -18.26 11.39
CA LYS A 565 -28.54 -17.68 10.29
C LYS A 565 -29.02 -16.28 10.60
N GLY A 566 -28.63 -15.33 9.76
CA GLY A 566 -28.97 -13.92 9.90
C GLY A 566 -28.18 -13.07 8.92
N ILE A 567 -28.49 -11.78 8.91
CA ILE A 567 -27.67 -10.74 8.28
C ILE A 567 -27.34 -9.73 9.35
N GLU A 568 -26.07 -9.64 9.73
CA GLU A 568 -25.60 -8.63 10.69
C GLU A 568 -24.18 -8.19 10.33
N ILE A 569 -23.87 -6.93 10.62
CA ILE A 569 -22.48 -6.47 10.67
C ILE A 569 -21.97 -6.70 12.09
N ILE A 570 -20.82 -7.38 12.20
CA ILE A 570 -20.13 -7.58 13.48
C ILE A 570 -18.77 -6.90 13.48
N ASP A 571 -18.25 -6.55 14.64
CA ASP A 571 -16.86 -6.07 14.79
C ASP A 571 -15.84 -7.23 14.93
N ASN A 572 -14.58 -6.88 15.16
CA ASN A 572 -13.49 -7.85 15.37
C ASN A 572 -13.69 -8.74 16.60
N GLN A 573 -14.44 -8.27 17.60
CA GLN A 573 -14.75 -9.01 18.82
C GLN A 573 -16.03 -9.86 18.68
N GLY A 574 -16.75 -9.71 17.56
CA GLY A 574 -18.00 -10.41 17.28
C GLY A 574 -19.25 -9.66 17.74
N ASN A 575 -19.12 -8.44 18.25
CA ASN A 575 -20.27 -7.64 18.70
C ASN A 575 -21.12 -7.24 17.50
N ILE A 576 -22.44 -7.42 17.59
CA ILE A 576 -23.39 -7.02 16.55
C ILE A 576 -23.54 -5.50 16.56
N ILE A 577 -23.28 -4.88 15.42
CA ILE A 577 -23.50 -3.46 15.19
C ILE A 577 -24.99 -3.21 14.95
N GLN A 578 -25.57 -2.32 15.74
CA GLN A 578 -26.99 -1.96 15.63
C GLN A 578 -27.24 -1.13 14.36
N GLU A 579 -28.36 -1.35 13.67
CA GLU A 579 -28.73 -0.62 12.44
C GLU A 579 -28.80 0.90 12.63
N ASN A 580 -29.19 1.36 13.83
CA ASN A 580 -29.29 2.78 14.15
C ASN A 580 -27.93 3.41 14.49
N SER A 581 -26.86 2.62 14.58
CA SER A 581 -25.52 3.15 14.87
C SER A 581 -24.85 3.65 13.59
N TYR A 582 -24.12 4.76 13.73
CA TYR A 582 -23.34 5.31 12.64
C TYR A 582 -22.02 4.55 12.51
N LEU A 583 -21.78 4.01 11.33
CA LEU A 583 -20.50 3.49 10.92
C LEU A 583 -19.61 4.65 10.47
N GLN A 584 -18.30 4.52 10.67
CA GLN A 584 -17.32 5.54 10.32
C GLN A 584 -16.41 5.01 9.23
N LEU A 585 -16.06 5.86 8.26
CA LEU A 585 -15.25 5.46 7.11
C LEU A 585 -13.90 4.86 7.53
N ASN A 586 -13.25 5.43 8.54
CA ASN A 586 -11.95 4.98 9.04
C ASN A 586 -12.05 3.72 9.94
N HIS A 587 -13.25 3.43 10.46
CA HIS A 587 -13.50 2.28 11.34
C HIS A 587 -14.25 1.15 10.64
N LEU A 588 -14.30 1.15 9.30
CA LEU A 588 -14.74 -0.01 8.54
C LEU A 588 -13.82 -1.22 8.73
N ARG A 589 -12.59 -0.99 9.24
CA ARG A 589 -11.61 -2.03 9.53
C ARG A 589 -12.12 -2.96 10.62
N GLY A 590 -12.12 -4.25 10.32
CA GLY A 590 -12.55 -5.29 11.25
C GLY A 590 -14.05 -5.50 11.34
N LEU A 591 -14.84 -4.71 10.62
CA LEU A 591 -16.27 -4.95 10.46
C LEU A 591 -16.51 -6.04 9.42
N ARG A 592 -17.36 -7.01 9.76
CA ARG A 592 -17.70 -8.15 8.90
C ARG A 592 -19.20 -8.23 8.72
N LEU A 593 -19.65 -8.24 7.47
CA LEU A 593 -20.99 -8.64 7.12
C LEU A 593 -21.07 -10.17 7.14
N ILE A 594 -21.88 -10.71 8.05
CA ILE A 594 -22.25 -12.11 8.07
C ILE A 594 -23.57 -12.25 7.31
N SER A 595 -23.59 -13.16 6.34
CA SER A 595 -24.79 -13.59 5.66
C SER A 595 -24.78 -15.10 5.49
N ASN A 596 -25.93 -15.76 5.60
CA ASN A 596 -26.08 -17.11 5.04
C ASN A 596 -27.34 -17.27 4.17
N LEU A 597 -27.96 -16.15 3.80
CA LEU A 597 -29.09 -16.12 2.89
C LEU A 597 -28.58 -16.09 1.45
N ALA A 598 -29.31 -16.76 0.56
CA ALA A 598 -29.03 -16.75 -0.86
C ALA A 598 -29.69 -15.54 -1.53
N ASN A 599 -29.20 -15.15 -2.71
CA ASN A 599 -29.75 -14.06 -3.53
C ASN A 599 -29.78 -12.69 -2.84
N LEU A 600 -28.77 -12.43 -2.00
CA LEU A 600 -28.62 -11.12 -1.40
C LEU A 600 -27.89 -10.16 -2.33
N VAL A 601 -28.28 -8.89 -2.25
CA VAL A 601 -27.62 -7.78 -2.94
C VAL A 601 -27.40 -6.67 -1.94
N VAL A 602 -26.21 -6.08 -1.98
CA VAL A 602 -25.90 -4.83 -1.28
C VAL A 602 -26.11 -3.69 -2.25
N ASN A 603 -26.94 -2.75 -1.84
CA ASN A 603 -27.16 -1.47 -2.50
C ASN A 603 -26.44 -0.40 -1.68
N ILE A 604 -25.61 0.42 -2.33
CA ILE A 604 -24.86 1.49 -1.70
C ILE A 604 -25.20 2.80 -2.41
N TRP A 605 -25.61 3.83 -1.70
CA TRP A 605 -25.91 5.13 -2.29
C TRP A 605 -25.60 6.30 -1.36
N ASN A 606 -25.46 7.49 -1.95
CA ASN A 606 -25.26 8.74 -1.25
C ASN A 606 -26.62 9.43 -0.98
N THR A 607 -26.86 9.92 0.23
CA THR A 607 -28.13 10.57 0.62
C THR A 607 -28.50 11.80 -0.22
N THR A 608 -27.53 12.49 -0.79
CA THR A 608 -27.74 13.63 -1.70
C THR A 608 -27.96 13.20 -3.16
N ARG A 609 -27.73 11.93 -3.48
CA ARG A 609 -27.76 11.31 -4.81
C ARG A 609 -28.50 9.97 -4.76
N THR A 610 -29.72 9.94 -4.23
CA THR A 610 -30.47 8.70 -3.96
C THR A 610 -30.73 7.82 -5.19
N ASN A 611 -30.73 8.40 -6.40
CA ASN A 611 -30.94 7.67 -7.65
C ASN A 611 -29.68 6.90 -8.11
N MET A 612 -28.50 7.22 -7.56
CA MET A 612 -27.23 6.56 -7.89
C MET A 612 -26.96 5.45 -6.89
N VAL A 613 -27.34 4.23 -7.25
CA VAL A 613 -27.20 3.05 -6.40
C VAL A 613 -26.15 2.11 -6.99
N ILE A 614 -25.06 1.89 -6.26
CA ILE A 614 -24.09 0.85 -6.62
C ILE A 614 -24.58 -0.47 -6.03
N SER A 615 -24.74 -1.46 -6.89
CA SER A 615 -25.38 -2.71 -6.53
C SER A 615 -24.44 -3.90 -6.70
N GLN A 616 -24.17 -4.65 -5.64
CA GLN A 616 -23.24 -5.79 -5.67
C GLN A 616 -23.88 -7.05 -5.10
N PRO A 617 -23.81 -8.20 -5.80
CA PRO A 617 -24.31 -9.47 -5.27
C PRO A 617 -23.41 -9.97 -4.13
N LEU A 618 -24.00 -10.50 -3.06
CA LEU A 618 -23.25 -11.16 -2.00
C LEU A 618 -23.13 -12.64 -2.31
N THR A 619 -21.91 -13.06 -2.65
CA THR A 619 -21.58 -14.45 -3.03
C THR A 619 -20.98 -15.25 -1.88
N ASP A 620 -20.31 -14.60 -0.92
CA ASP A 620 -19.74 -15.22 0.27
C ASP A 620 -20.59 -14.92 1.52
N ARG A 621 -20.44 -15.78 2.52
CA ARG A 621 -21.12 -15.69 3.82
C ARG A 621 -20.44 -14.74 4.80
N PHE A 622 -19.16 -14.49 4.60
CA PHE A 622 -18.35 -13.61 5.45
C PHE A 622 -17.64 -12.62 4.54
N ILE A 623 -18.06 -11.37 4.58
CA ILE A 623 -17.56 -10.32 3.70
C ILE A 623 -17.06 -9.18 4.58
N SER A 624 -15.79 -8.80 4.40
CA SER A 624 -15.26 -7.60 5.02
C SER A 624 -16.05 -6.40 4.51
N VAL A 625 -16.52 -5.52 5.39
CA VAL A 625 -17.24 -4.31 4.96
C VAL A 625 -16.31 -3.41 4.11
N ARG A 626 -15.00 -3.53 4.31
CA ARG A 626 -13.96 -2.88 3.52
C ARG A 626 -13.97 -3.29 2.04
N THR A 627 -14.57 -4.43 1.68
CA THR A 627 -14.80 -4.79 0.26
C THR A 627 -15.56 -3.68 -0.48
N PHE A 628 -16.40 -2.93 0.22
CA PHE A 628 -17.18 -1.81 -0.32
C PHE A 628 -16.49 -0.45 -0.23
N GLU A 629 -15.28 -0.36 0.33
CA GLU A 629 -14.58 0.89 0.63
C GLU A 629 -14.43 1.79 -0.60
N ASP A 630 -13.96 1.24 -1.74
CA ASP A 630 -13.79 2.03 -2.97
C ASP A 630 -15.14 2.60 -3.46
N ALA A 631 -16.24 1.84 -3.37
CA ALA A 631 -17.58 2.30 -3.73
C ALA A 631 -18.07 3.40 -2.77
N ILE A 632 -17.80 3.26 -1.48
CA ILE A 632 -18.14 4.26 -0.45
C ILE A 632 -17.35 5.55 -0.69
N ILE A 633 -16.04 5.47 -0.91
CA ILE A 633 -15.18 6.62 -1.22
C ILE A 633 -15.63 7.30 -2.52
N GLN A 634 -15.93 6.52 -3.55
CA GLN A 634 -16.44 7.03 -4.83
C GLN A 634 -17.77 7.79 -4.66
N LEU A 635 -18.70 7.25 -3.88
CA LEU A 635 -19.98 7.90 -3.61
C LEU A 635 -19.83 9.14 -2.73
N PHE A 636 -18.91 9.16 -1.77
CA PHE A 636 -18.56 10.35 -1.00
C PHE A 636 -17.93 11.44 -1.87
N ALA A 637 -17.17 11.08 -2.91
CA ALA A 637 -16.58 12.02 -3.85
C ALA A 637 -17.62 12.74 -4.74
N LEU A 638 -18.89 12.30 -4.74
CA LEU A 638 -19.99 12.98 -5.47
C LEU A 638 -20.48 14.27 -4.79
N SER A 639 -20.05 14.52 -3.56
CA SER A 639 -20.41 15.67 -2.74
C SER A 639 -19.16 16.38 -2.21
N ASP A 640 -19.31 17.64 -1.80
CA ASP A 640 -18.26 18.40 -1.12
C ASP A 640 -17.79 17.67 0.14
N ALA A 641 -16.47 17.60 0.36
CA ALA A 641 -15.94 16.94 1.54
C ALA A 641 -16.29 17.65 2.84
N MET A 642 -16.49 18.97 2.77
CA MET A 642 -16.92 19.78 3.90
C MET A 642 -18.42 19.69 4.18
N ASP A 643 -19.20 18.94 3.40
CA ASP A 643 -20.61 18.69 3.70
C ASP A 643 -20.75 17.49 4.66
N GLY A 644 -20.76 17.81 5.96
CA GLY A 644 -20.93 16.83 7.04
C GLY A 644 -22.33 16.21 7.12
N THR A 645 -23.30 16.66 6.32
CA THR A 645 -24.65 16.08 6.28
C THR A 645 -24.76 14.88 5.34
N VAL A 646 -23.75 14.68 4.48
CA VAL A 646 -23.70 13.56 3.54
C VAL A 646 -23.47 12.26 4.31
N GLU A 647 -24.36 11.32 4.10
CA GLU A 647 -24.25 9.96 4.61
C GLU A 647 -24.24 8.99 3.41
N ILE A 648 -23.49 7.90 3.54
CA ILE A 648 -23.59 6.76 2.62
C ILE A 648 -24.42 5.70 3.29
N ILE A 649 -25.43 5.21 2.58
CA ILE A 649 -26.31 4.14 3.05
C ILE A 649 -25.86 2.82 2.44
N ILE A 650 -25.70 1.80 3.29
CA ILE A 650 -25.53 0.41 2.89
C ILE A 650 -26.85 -0.30 3.22
N GLU A 651 -27.59 -0.66 2.19
CA GLU A 651 -28.82 -1.44 2.32
C GLU A 651 -28.59 -2.86 1.82
N ILE A 652 -29.06 -3.83 2.60
CA ILE A 652 -29.00 -5.23 2.26
C ILE A 652 -30.40 -5.70 1.93
N ILE A 653 -30.58 -6.17 0.69
CA ILE A 653 -31.86 -6.67 0.18
C ILE A 653 -31.76 -8.14 -0.18
N GLU A 654 -32.86 -8.88 0.02
CA GLU A 654 -33.06 -10.21 -0.54
C GLU A 654 -33.89 -10.10 -1.82
N ARG A 655 -33.33 -10.60 -2.92
CA ARG A 655 -34.00 -10.57 -4.22
C ARG A 655 -34.53 -11.95 -4.57
N ARG A 656 -35.84 -12.12 -4.48
CA ARG A 656 -36.55 -13.31 -4.97
C ARG A 656 -37.20 -12.99 -6.33
N PRO A 657 -37.51 -13.98 -7.17
CA PRO A 657 -38.06 -13.76 -8.50
C PRO A 657 -39.30 -12.85 -8.56
N GLN A 658 -40.08 -12.76 -7.47
CA GLN A 658 -41.35 -12.04 -7.38
C GLN A 658 -41.37 -10.95 -6.28
N SER A 659 -40.30 -10.79 -5.50
CA SER A 659 -40.27 -9.84 -4.38
C SER A 659 -38.86 -9.36 -4.06
N ILE A 660 -38.73 -8.07 -3.78
CA ILE A 660 -37.52 -7.48 -3.18
C ILE A 660 -37.87 -7.16 -1.74
N THR A 661 -37.11 -7.71 -0.79
CA THR A 661 -37.32 -7.46 0.65
C THR A 661 -36.10 -6.77 1.21
N LYS A 662 -36.31 -5.61 1.84
CA LYS A 662 -35.26 -4.94 2.62
C LYS A 662 -35.04 -5.71 3.91
N LEU A 663 -33.79 -6.06 4.19
CA LEU A 663 -33.42 -6.82 5.38
C LEU A 663 -32.74 -5.95 6.43
N LYS A 664 -31.77 -5.12 6.03
CA LYS A 664 -30.97 -4.29 6.93
C LYS A 664 -30.56 -2.97 6.26
N GLU A 665 -30.37 -1.92 7.06
CA GLU A 665 -29.78 -0.65 6.64
C GLU A 665 -28.70 -0.20 7.63
N TYR A 666 -27.58 0.29 7.10
CA TYR A 666 -26.51 0.90 7.89
C TYR A 666 -26.12 2.24 7.28
N LYS A 667 -25.74 3.20 8.14
CA LYS A 667 -25.37 4.55 7.74
C LYS A 667 -23.91 4.82 8.02
N ILE A 668 -23.18 5.31 7.03
CA ILE A 668 -21.77 5.69 7.14
C ILE A 668 -21.65 7.21 7.09
N LYS A 669 -20.94 7.78 8.07
CA LYS A 669 -20.56 9.19 8.12
C LYS A 669 -19.09 9.38 7.76
N ARG A 670 -18.78 10.57 7.25
CA ARG A 670 -17.41 11.02 6.98
C ARG A 670 -16.70 11.49 8.26
N TYR A 671 -17.42 12.15 9.16
CA TYR A 671 -16.88 12.70 10.40
C TYR A 671 -17.59 12.10 11.60
N ASP A 672 -16.84 11.93 12.69
CA ASP A 672 -17.30 11.34 13.94
C ASP A 672 -18.10 12.36 14.75
N GLN A 673 -17.65 13.61 14.68
CA GLN A 673 -18.24 14.73 15.40
C GLN A 673 -17.95 16.06 14.73
N GLN A 674 -18.67 17.08 15.16
CA GLN A 674 -18.54 18.46 14.68
C GLN A 674 -18.02 19.37 15.79
N ILE A 675 -17.44 20.50 15.40
CA ILE A 675 -17.02 21.55 16.33
C ILE A 675 -18.17 22.53 16.47
N GLU A 676 -18.67 22.69 17.69
CA GLU A 676 -19.64 23.70 18.03
C GLU A 676 -18.95 24.87 18.71
N TRP A 677 -19.23 26.09 18.25
CA TRP A 677 -18.72 27.30 18.87
C TRP A 677 -19.73 28.43 18.84
N GLY A 678 -19.58 29.38 19.74
CA GLY A 678 -20.42 30.55 19.84
C GLY A 678 -20.06 31.39 21.06
N PHE A 679 -20.91 32.36 21.41
CA PHE A 679 -20.68 33.26 22.53
C PHE A 679 -21.76 33.11 23.59
N TYR A 680 -21.37 32.83 24.84
CA TYR A 680 -22.27 33.01 25.97
C TYR A 680 -22.46 34.50 26.24
N LEU A 681 -23.73 34.93 26.31
CA LEU A 681 -24.13 36.30 26.63
C LEU A 681 -23.36 37.36 25.78
N GLY A 682 -23.01 37.00 24.54
CA GLY A 682 -22.31 37.88 23.59
C GLY A 682 -20.86 38.23 23.92
N SER A 683 -20.22 37.61 24.91
CA SER A 683 -18.87 38.01 25.38
C SER A 683 -17.88 36.87 25.56
N HIS A 684 -18.34 35.66 25.92
CA HIS A 684 -17.45 34.54 26.23
C HIS A 684 -17.53 33.47 25.14
N LEU A 685 -16.47 33.34 24.34
CA LEU A 685 -16.35 32.28 23.34
C LEU A 685 -16.37 30.91 24.03
N PHE A 686 -17.18 29.98 23.52
CA PHE A 686 -17.09 28.57 23.82
C PHE A 686 -16.77 27.79 22.56
N ILE A 687 -15.98 26.74 22.72
CA ILE A 687 -15.65 25.78 21.68
C ILE A 687 -15.82 24.40 22.31
N LYS A 688 -16.62 23.54 21.69
CA LYS A 688 -16.90 22.19 22.16
C LYS A 688 -16.85 21.21 21.00
N THR A 689 -16.52 19.98 21.32
CA THR A 689 -16.65 18.82 20.44
C THR A 689 -17.77 17.92 20.95
N GLY A 690 -18.02 16.81 20.26
CA GLY A 690 -18.92 15.77 20.71
C GLY A 690 -18.39 15.00 21.93
N PRO A 691 -18.80 13.74 22.12
CA PRO A 691 -18.43 12.95 23.31
C PRO A 691 -16.91 12.73 23.43
N ASP A 692 -16.21 12.72 22.31
CA ASP A 692 -14.76 12.53 22.26
C ASP A 692 -14.04 13.89 22.36
N LEU A 693 -12.93 13.91 23.09
CA LEU A 693 -12.14 15.11 23.38
C LEU A 693 -10.78 15.06 22.65
N PRO A 694 -10.73 15.29 21.32
CA PRO A 694 -9.49 15.25 20.55
C PRO A 694 -8.61 16.49 20.80
N ASP A 695 -7.33 16.38 20.45
CA ASP A 695 -6.46 17.55 20.36
C ASP A 695 -6.89 18.43 19.18
N LEU A 696 -7.31 19.66 19.49
CA LEU A 696 -7.72 20.64 18.50
C LEU A 696 -6.62 21.65 18.20
N TYR A 697 -6.54 22.02 16.93
CA TYR A 697 -5.64 23.02 16.42
C TYR A 697 -6.39 24.06 15.61
N ALA A 698 -5.95 25.30 15.67
CA ALA A 698 -6.50 26.42 14.93
C ALA A 698 -5.45 27.04 14.01
N ILE A 699 -5.78 27.23 12.75
CA ILE A 699 -4.95 27.95 11.78
C ILE A 699 -5.64 29.27 11.42
N PRO A 700 -4.95 30.42 11.50
CA PRO A 700 -5.55 31.71 11.22
C PRO A 700 -5.91 31.88 9.75
N LEU A 701 -6.92 32.72 9.50
CA LEU A 701 -7.35 33.21 8.19
C LEU A 701 -7.12 34.72 8.08
N ASP A 702 -7.24 35.27 6.86
CA ASP A 702 -7.11 36.71 6.57
C ASP A 702 -5.80 37.37 7.08
N CYS A 703 -4.70 36.61 7.13
CA CYS A 703 -3.40 37.06 7.62
C CYS A 703 -2.29 36.98 6.55
N THR A 704 -1.07 37.46 6.85
CA THR A 704 0.11 37.26 5.97
C THR A 704 0.67 35.84 6.14
N ASN A 705 1.48 35.36 5.19
CA ASN A 705 2.05 34.01 5.30
C ASN A 705 2.94 33.85 6.55
N ALA A 706 3.65 34.92 6.97
CA ALA A 706 4.47 34.91 8.18
C ALA A 706 3.65 34.66 9.47
N GLN A 707 2.35 34.99 9.45
CA GLN A 707 1.45 34.81 10.58
C GLN A 707 0.73 33.46 10.56
N LEU A 708 0.85 32.68 9.47
CA LEU A 708 0.29 31.34 9.33
C LEU A 708 1.08 30.34 10.17
N GLN A 709 0.72 30.28 11.45
CA GLN A 709 1.26 29.31 12.39
C GLN A 709 0.11 28.60 13.10
N LEU A 710 0.25 27.29 13.27
CA LEU A 710 -0.75 26.47 13.94
C LEU A 710 -0.81 26.81 15.44
N ARG A 711 -2.02 27.02 15.97
CA ARG A 711 -2.28 27.23 17.39
C ARG A 711 -2.85 25.95 18.00
N SER A 712 -2.30 25.49 19.12
CA SER A 712 -2.90 24.40 19.89
C SER A 712 -3.94 24.95 20.87
N LEU A 713 -5.11 24.32 20.93
CA LEU A 713 -6.17 24.67 21.89
C LEU A 713 -6.06 23.79 23.14
N ILE A 714 -6.33 24.37 24.31
CA ILE A 714 -6.31 23.66 25.59
C ILE A 714 -7.75 23.27 25.96
N ASN A 715 -7.97 21.98 26.24
CA ASN A 715 -9.23 21.50 26.81
C ASN A 715 -9.27 21.74 28.33
N LYS A 716 -10.33 22.41 28.80
CA LYS A 716 -10.68 22.55 30.21
C LYS A 716 -12.11 22.07 30.40
N GLN A 717 -12.29 20.90 31.03
CA GLN A 717 -13.60 20.32 31.36
C GLN A 717 -14.56 20.23 30.15
N GLY A 718 -14.05 19.82 28.98
CA GLY A 718 -14.86 19.65 27.76
C GLY A 718 -15.09 20.95 26.97
N GLN A 719 -14.45 22.06 27.33
CA GLN A 719 -14.41 23.28 26.53
C GLN A 719 -12.99 23.61 26.10
N TYR A 720 -12.81 24.04 24.86
CA TYR A 720 -11.53 24.43 24.30
C TYR A 720 -11.33 25.94 24.35
N ALA A 721 -10.11 26.36 24.65
CA ALA A 721 -9.71 27.76 24.65
C ALA A 721 -8.30 27.95 24.10
N PHE A 722 -8.02 29.14 23.57
CA PHE A 722 -6.66 29.54 23.22
C PHE A 722 -5.81 29.71 24.49
N PRO A 723 -4.54 29.25 24.48
CA PRO A 723 -3.66 29.34 25.64
C PRO A 723 -3.31 30.80 26.00
N ASN A 724 -3.20 31.65 24.99
CA ASN A 724 -2.81 33.05 25.09
C ASN A 724 -3.85 33.95 24.40
N ALA A 725 -3.80 35.25 24.67
CA ALA A 725 -4.62 36.22 23.95
C ALA A 725 -4.26 36.23 22.46
N GLU A 726 -5.24 36.06 21.58
CA GLU A 726 -5.07 36.07 20.12
C GLU A 726 -5.36 37.45 19.53
N LEU A 727 -4.52 37.86 18.58
CA LEU A 727 -4.67 39.13 17.87
C LEU A 727 -5.49 39.01 16.58
N LEU A 728 -5.54 37.80 16.01
CA LEU A 728 -6.30 37.49 14.80
C LEU A 728 -7.70 37.03 15.18
N THR A 729 -8.69 37.30 14.33
CA THR A 729 -10.10 37.06 14.68
C THR A 729 -10.72 35.87 13.97
N LYS A 730 -10.12 35.32 12.91
CA LYS A 730 -10.72 34.25 12.11
C LYS A 730 -9.77 33.07 12.00
N PHE A 731 -10.31 31.87 12.19
CA PHE A 731 -9.56 30.62 12.19
C PHE A 731 -10.33 29.50 11.52
N VAL A 732 -9.60 28.48 11.06
CA VAL A 732 -10.14 27.13 10.85
C VAL A 732 -9.64 26.27 12.00
N VAL A 733 -10.56 25.57 12.66
CA VAL A 733 -10.25 24.63 13.75
C VAL A 733 -10.47 23.21 13.27
N PHE A 734 -9.54 22.32 13.57
CA PHE A 734 -9.59 20.90 13.18
C PHE A 734 -8.88 20.02 14.22
N SER A 735 -9.13 18.71 14.17
CA SER A 735 -8.43 17.71 14.98
C SER A 735 -7.27 17.08 14.22
N LYS A 736 -6.18 16.75 14.91
CA LYS A 736 -5.05 15.98 14.32
C LYS A 736 -5.21 14.46 14.50
N ASN A 737 -6.08 14.02 15.40
CA ASN A 737 -6.20 12.61 15.76
C ASN A 737 -6.82 11.79 14.61
N LYS A 738 -6.14 10.70 14.19
CA LYS A 738 -6.66 9.77 13.17
C LYS A 738 -7.80 8.90 13.71
N ASP A 739 -7.83 8.67 15.03
CA ASP A 739 -8.82 7.82 15.68
C ASP A 739 -10.19 8.51 15.83
N VAL A 740 -10.21 9.86 15.84
CA VAL A 740 -11.44 10.66 15.90
C VAL A 740 -11.36 11.80 14.88
N GLN A 741 -11.97 11.60 13.72
CA GLN A 741 -12.14 12.60 12.68
C GLN A 741 -13.22 13.61 13.06
N THR A 742 -12.77 14.80 13.45
CA THR A 742 -13.65 15.95 13.67
C THR A 742 -13.72 16.80 12.41
N GLN A 743 -14.93 17.16 11.99
CA GLN A 743 -15.13 18.03 10.83
C GLN A 743 -14.45 19.39 11.05
N PRO A 744 -13.55 19.84 10.14
CA PRO A 744 -12.97 21.17 10.24
C PRO A 744 -14.06 22.25 10.25
N ALA A 745 -13.92 23.25 11.11
CA ALA A 745 -14.91 24.30 11.27
C ALA A 745 -14.26 25.69 11.22
N PHE A 746 -14.96 26.63 10.58
CA PHE A 746 -14.64 28.04 10.68
C PHE A 746 -14.98 28.55 12.08
N LEU A 747 -14.10 29.36 12.67
CA LEU A 747 -14.26 29.98 13.98
C LEU A 747 -13.93 31.48 13.91
N SER A 748 -14.76 32.31 14.56
CA SER A 748 -14.52 33.74 14.74
C SER A 748 -14.41 34.10 16.23
N LEU A 749 -13.40 34.91 16.58
CA LEU A 749 -13.29 35.56 17.89
C LEU A 749 -14.10 36.85 17.98
N ASP A 750 -14.58 37.38 16.85
CA ASP A 750 -15.47 38.55 16.80
C ASP A 750 -16.94 38.14 17.03
N PRO A 751 -17.58 38.59 18.13
CA PRO A 751 -19.00 38.32 18.42
C PRO A 751 -19.99 38.90 17.41
N VAL A 752 -19.56 39.90 16.62
CA VAL A 752 -20.39 40.58 15.62
C VAL A 752 -20.28 39.91 14.25
N ASN A 753 -19.42 38.90 14.10
CA ASN A 753 -19.24 38.20 12.83
C ASN A 753 -20.54 37.53 12.36
N LYS A 754 -21.01 37.93 11.18
CA LYS A 754 -22.21 37.37 10.55
C LYS A 754 -21.88 36.08 9.82
N ALA A 755 -22.78 35.10 9.88
CA ALA A 755 -22.69 33.91 9.06
C ALA A 755 -22.74 34.30 7.56
N THR A 756 -21.79 33.79 6.77
CA THR A 756 -21.74 34.04 5.34
C THR A 756 -22.73 33.15 4.60
N THR A 757 -23.46 33.71 3.64
CA THR A 757 -24.33 32.91 2.76
C THR A 757 -23.49 32.11 1.75
N LEU A 758 -24.11 31.17 1.04
CA LEU A 758 -23.45 30.46 -0.07
C LEU A 758 -22.98 31.43 -1.15
N GLU A 759 -23.79 32.43 -1.50
CA GLU A 759 -23.44 33.43 -2.51
C GLU A 759 -22.23 34.29 -2.09
N ASP A 760 -22.13 34.66 -0.81
CA ASP A 760 -20.97 35.40 -0.28
C ASP A 760 -19.68 34.58 -0.38
N ARG A 761 -19.79 33.28 -0.10
CA ARG A 761 -18.66 32.35 -0.22
C ARG A 761 -18.21 32.22 -1.67
N GLU A 762 -19.15 32.08 -2.61
CA GLU A 762 -18.83 32.00 -4.04
C GLU A 762 -18.11 33.25 -4.55
N LYS A 763 -18.61 34.44 -4.18
CA LYS A 763 -17.95 35.72 -4.50
C LYS A 763 -16.53 35.78 -3.95
N ARG A 764 -16.31 35.29 -2.72
CA ARG A 764 -14.97 35.23 -2.11
C ARG A 764 -14.03 34.29 -2.87
N ILE A 765 -14.49 33.11 -3.28
CA ILE A 765 -13.68 32.16 -4.06
C ILE A 765 -13.32 32.75 -5.43
N ILE A 766 -14.27 33.41 -6.11
CA ILE A 766 -14.03 34.08 -7.39
C ILE A 766 -13.00 35.21 -7.23
N ALA A 767 -13.10 36.01 -6.16
CA ALA A 767 -12.12 37.05 -5.87
C ALA A 767 -10.72 36.49 -5.62
N LEU A 768 -10.61 35.36 -4.91
CA LEU A 768 -9.34 34.66 -4.69
C LEU A 768 -8.75 34.11 -5.99
N ARG A 769 -9.59 33.53 -6.86
CA ARG A 769 -9.19 33.08 -8.20
C ARG A 769 -8.60 34.25 -9.00
N ASP A 770 -9.31 35.36 -9.09
CA ASP A 770 -8.88 36.52 -9.88
C ASP A 770 -7.59 37.15 -9.31
N LYS A 771 -7.43 37.10 -7.98
CA LYS A 771 -6.19 37.51 -7.32
C LYS A 771 -5.02 36.62 -7.70
N LEU A 772 -5.14 35.30 -7.52
CA LEU A 772 -4.08 34.32 -7.81
C LEU A 772 -3.66 34.30 -9.29
N LEU A 773 -4.61 34.53 -10.20
CA LEU A 773 -4.31 34.60 -11.64
C LEU A 773 -3.40 35.78 -12.00
N ARG A 774 -3.51 36.90 -11.29
CA ARG A 774 -2.77 38.15 -11.53
C ARG A 774 -1.42 38.22 -10.79
N THR A 775 -1.24 37.46 -9.72
CA THR A 775 -0.03 37.49 -8.89
C THR A 775 1.11 36.65 -9.48
N ALA A 776 2.35 37.03 -9.17
CA ALA A 776 3.54 36.26 -9.50
C ALA A 776 3.71 35.06 -8.56
N SER A 777 4.46 34.04 -8.97
CA SER A 777 4.71 32.84 -8.17
C SER A 777 5.44 33.11 -6.85
N THR A 778 6.18 34.22 -6.77
CA THR A 778 6.90 34.66 -5.57
C THR A 778 6.05 35.46 -4.58
N ASP A 779 4.81 35.80 -4.95
CA ASP A 779 3.94 36.64 -4.11
C ASP A 779 3.44 35.89 -2.86
N ASP A 780 3.15 36.65 -1.80
CA ASP A 780 2.67 36.14 -0.50
C ASP A 780 1.42 35.25 -0.64
N ASP A 781 0.56 35.49 -1.65
CA ASP A 781 -0.65 34.71 -1.88
C ASP A 781 -0.38 33.26 -2.30
N TRP A 782 0.63 33.02 -3.14
CA TRP A 782 1.05 31.67 -3.53
C TRP A 782 1.77 30.96 -2.38
N ASN A 783 2.52 31.70 -1.56
CA ASN A 783 3.08 31.15 -0.31
C ASN A 783 1.99 30.74 0.69
N LYS A 784 0.88 31.48 0.78
CA LYS A 784 -0.29 31.06 1.60
C LYS A 784 -0.92 29.79 1.04
N LEU A 785 -1.08 29.71 -0.28
CA LEU A 785 -1.60 28.51 -0.93
C LEU A 785 -0.74 27.28 -0.57
N LEU A 786 0.59 27.40 -0.64
CA LEU A 786 1.53 26.35 -0.22
C LEU A 786 1.35 25.99 1.27
N SER A 787 1.30 26.99 2.15
CA SER A 787 1.14 26.77 3.59
C SER A 787 -0.16 26.04 3.92
N TYR A 788 -1.28 26.42 3.31
CA TYR A 788 -2.56 25.73 3.52
C TYR A 788 -2.57 24.33 2.92
N TYR A 789 -1.95 24.13 1.75
CA TYR A 789 -1.74 22.79 1.18
C TYR A 789 -0.96 21.90 2.15
N LEU A 790 0.15 22.40 2.71
CA LEU A 790 0.95 21.65 3.69
C LEU A 790 0.17 21.36 4.97
N VAL A 791 -0.69 22.28 5.42
CA VAL A 791 -1.58 22.02 6.56
C VAL A 791 -2.57 20.89 6.25
N CYS A 792 -3.12 20.85 5.03
CA CYS A 792 -3.96 19.74 4.57
C CYS A 792 -3.20 18.41 4.59
N GLU A 793 -2.00 18.37 4.01
CA GLU A 793 -1.17 17.16 3.95
C GLU A 793 -0.75 16.66 5.33
N ASP A 794 -0.32 17.56 6.20
CA ASP A 794 0.29 17.20 7.49
C ASP A 794 -0.73 16.75 8.53
N ASN A 795 -2.01 17.06 8.31
CA ASN A 795 -3.09 16.80 9.24
C ASN A 795 -4.25 16.00 8.64
N ASP A 796 -4.14 15.54 7.38
CA ASP A 796 -5.14 14.74 6.67
C ASP A 796 -6.54 15.40 6.64
N ILE A 797 -6.57 16.72 6.45
CA ILE A 797 -7.83 17.49 6.30
C ILE A 797 -8.12 17.78 4.82
N PRO A 798 -9.40 17.88 4.40
CA PRO A 798 -9.73 18.19 3.01
C PRO A 798 -9.14 19.53 2.55
N TYR A 799 -8.64 19.61 1.31
CA TYR A 799 -8.25 20.86 0.65
C TYR A 799 -9.42 21.84 0.51
N SER A 800 -10.64 21.30 0.35
CA SER A 800 -11.89 22.04 0.30
C SER A 800 -12.23 22.77 1.61
N THR A 801 -11.45 22.55 2.68
CA THR A 801 -11.46 23.35 3.91
C THR A 801 -11.08 24.81 3.65
N PHE A 802 -10.14 25.07 2.74
CA PHE A 802 -9.64 26.42 2.46
C PHE A 802 -10.15 26.94 1.11
N ASP A 803 -10.85 28.07 1.13
CA ASP A 803 -11.41 28.69 -0.07
C ASP A 803 -10.34 29.05 -1.13
N ILE A 804 -9.09 29.33 -0.73
CA ILE A 804 -7.97 29.58 -1.65
C ILE A 804 -7.58 28.34 -2.46
N LEU A 805 -7.71 27.14 -1.88
CA LEU A 805 -7.50 25.88 -2.60
C LEU A 805 -8.72 25.52 -3.45
N ARG A 806 -9.94 25.82 -2.97
CA ARG A 806 -11.16 25.63 -3.76
C ARG A 806 -11.15 26.43 -5.07
N ALA A 807 -10.56 27.63 -5.04
CA ALA A 807 -10.42 28.50 -6.21
C ALA A 807 -9.71 27.82 -7.40
N ILE A 808 -8.85 26.83 -7.15
CA ILE A 808 -8.15 26.05 -8.19
C ILE A 808 -9.14 25.42 -9.17
N SER A 809 -10.30 24.95 -8.68
CA SER A 809 -11.33 24.30 -9.51
C SER A 809 -12.17 25.27 -10.37
N PHE A 810 -11.89 26.58 -10.32
CA PHE A 810 -12.69 27.65 -10.95
C PHE A 810 -12.01 28.26 -12.19
N SER A 811 -10.86 27.73 -12.60
CA SER A 811 -10.19 28.13 -13.84
C SER A 811 -9.20 27.06 -14.28
N SER A 812 -9.27 26.69 -15.55
CA SER A 812 -8.32 25.80 -16.21
C SER A 812 -6.86 26.32 -16.06
N LEU A 813 -6.65 27.63 -16.22
CA LEU A 813 -5.33 28.24 -16.08
C LEU A 813 -4.83 28.24 -14.63
N LEU A 814 -5.71 28.51 -13.66
CA LEU A 814 -5.32 28.46 -12.25
C LEU A 814 -4.98 27.03 -11.81
N ALA A 815 -5.72 26.03 -12.30
CA ALA A 815 -5.41 24.63 -12.07
C ALA A 815 -4.03 24.24 -12.63
N ALA A 816 -3.69 24.72 -13.84
CA ALA A 816 -2.36 24.52 -14.43
C ALA A 816 -1.26 25.18 -13.58
N LYS A 817 -1.45 26.46 -13.21
CA LYS A 817 -0.52 27.19 -12.33
C LYS A 817 -0.32 26.48 -11.00
N ALA A 818 -1.40 26.01 -10.37
CA ALA A 818 -1.33 25.29 -9.10
C ALA A 818 -0.58 23.97 -9.22
N PHE A 819 -0.81 23.20 -10.30
CA PHE A 819 -0.08 21.95 -10.54
C PHE A 819 1.42 22.21 -10.68
N VAL A 820 1.81 23.16 -11.53
CA VAL A 820 3.24 23.47 -11.74
C VAL A 820 3.85 24.04 -10.46
N PHE A 821 3.16 24.95 -9.78
CA PHE A 821 3.64 25.55 -8.54
C PHE A 821 3.86 24.51 -7.43
N LEU A 822 2.89 23.63 -7.16
CA LEU A 822 3.03 22.58 -6.15
C LEU A 822 4.07 21.53 -6.55
N THR A 823 4.21 21.23 -7.84
CA THR A 823 5.30 20.36 -8.35
C THR A 823 6.68 20.92 -8.02
N CYS A 824 6.86 22.24 -8.14
CA CYS A 824 8.14 22.90 -7.90
C CYS A 824 8.40 23.27 -6.44
N CYS A 825 7.34 23.60 -5.68
CA CYS A 825 7.46 24.23 -4.37
C CYS A 825 7.06 23.33 -3.21
N ASP A 826 6.51 22.13 -3.44
CA ASP A 826 6.25 21.17 -2.36
C ASP A 826 7.59 20.61 -1.81
N PRO A 827 7.98 20.98 -0.57
CA PRO A 827 9.23 20.53 0.02
C PRO A 827 9.29 19.01 0.23
N LYS A 828 8.13 18.33 0.33
CA LYS A 828 8.03 16.89 0.53
C LYS A 828 7.94 16.12 -0.77
N GLN A 829 7.75 16.81 -1.91
CA GLN A 829 7.44 16.24 -3.22
C GLN A 829 6.28 15.24 -3.20
N ASN A 830 5.38 15.35 -2.21
CA ASN A 830 4.23 14.46 -2.07
C ASN A 830 3.20 14.70 -3.17
N PHE A 831 3.18 15.93 -3.70
CA PHE A 831 2.32 16.31 -4.80
C PHE A 831 2.49 15.37 -5.99
N ASN A 832 3.72 15.14 -6.45
CA ASN A 832 4.03 14.32 -7.63
C ASN A 832 3.73 12.82 -7.46
N GLU A 833 3.55 12.35 -6.22
CA GLU A 833 3.30 10.95 -5.91
C GLU A 833 1.79 10.67 -5.84
N ILE A 834 1.09 11.30 -4.90
CA ILE A 834 -0.31 10.97 -4.59
C ILE A 834 -1.19 12.18 -4.22
N ALA A 835 -0.61 13.31 -3.82
CA ALA A 835 -1.43 14.42 -3.31
C ALA A 835 -2.29 15.06 -4.42
N TYR A 836 -1.84 15.09 -5.69
CA TYR A 836 -2.70 15.54 -6.78
C TYR A 836 -3.98 14.67 -6.90
N VAL A 837 -3.89 13.35 -6.69
CA VAL A 837 -5.05 12.43 -6.76
C VAL A 837 -6.06 12.75 -5.65
N LYS A 838 -5.56 12.98 -4.43
CA LYS A 838 -6.41 13.38 -3.29
C LYS A 838 -7.07 14.74 -3.57
N MET A 839 -6.31 15.69 -4.11
CA MET A 839 -6.82 17.03 -4.45
C MET A 839 -7.90 16.98 -5.52
N GLU A 840 -7.69 16.18 -6.57
CA GLU A 840 -8.70 15.93 -7.59
C GLU A 840 -9.98 15.30 -7.02
N GLN A 841 -9.86 14.36 -6.08
CA GLN A 841 -11.01 13.71 -5.44
C GLN A 841 -11.81 14.69 -4.59
N ASP A 842 -11.13 15.49 -3.79
CA ASP A 842 -11.76 16.44 -2.88
C ASP A 842 -12.35 17.64 -3.62
N LEU A 843 -11.58 18.31 -4.48
CA LEU A 843 -12.03 19.49 -5.23
C LEU A 843 -12.94 19.13 -6.42
N GLY A 844 -13.09 17.85 -6.73
CA GLY A 844 -14.03 17.35 -7.73
C GLY A 844 -13.68 17.76 -9.16
N PHE A 845 -12.41 17.74 -9.54
CA PHE A 845 -11.95 17.90 -10.93
C PHE A 845 -10.79 16.95 -11.26
N LEU A 846 -10.31 16.95 -12.51
CA LEU A 846 -9.11 16.19 -12.92
C LEU A 846 -8.15 17.11 -13.69
N PHE A 847 -6.84 16.99 -13.45
CA PHE A 847 -5.82 17.84 -14.07
C PHE A 847 -5.72 17.61 -15.58
N HIS A 848 -6.00 16.41 -16.08
CA HIS A 848 -6.06 16.17 -17.53
C HIS A 848 -7.20 16.88 -18.26
N TRP A 849 -8.12 17.56 -17.57
CA TRP A 849 -9.15 18.40 -18.20
C TRP A 849 -8.65 19.79 -18.59
N ILE A 850 -7.45 20.17 -18.13
CA ILE A 850 -6.84 21.47 -18.38
C ILE A 850 -6.62 21.67 -19.88
N ASN A 851 -6.82 22.91 -20.33
CA ASN A 851 -6.55 23.32 -21.70
C ASN A 851 -5.05 23.13 -21.99
N LYS A 852 -4.72 22.50 -23.11
CA LYS A 852 -3.33 22.26 -23.52
C LYS A 852 -2.47 23.53 -23.49
N ASP A 853 -3.02 24.67 -23.88
CA ASP A 853 -2.26 25.93 -23.96
C ASP A 853 -1.93 26.48 -22.56
N HIS A 854 -2.82 26.27 -21.58
CA HIS A 854 -2.62 26.74 -20.22
C HIS A 854 -1.47 26.03 -19.48
N TRP A 855 -1.08 24.82 -19.91
CA TRP A 855 0.11 24.16 -19.36
C TRP A 855 1.38 24.94 -19.72
N ILE A 856 1.47 25.40 -20.97
CA ILE A 856 2.60 26.21 -21.45
C ILE A 856 2.60 27.56 -20.71
N ASP A 857 1.45 28.22 -20.63
CA ASP A 857 1.31 29.50 -19.90
C ASP A 857 1.73 29.38 -18.42
N ALA A 858 1.37 28.28 -17.76
CA ALA A 858 1.76 28.01 -16.37
C ALA A 858 3.26 27.75 -16.22
N MET A 859 3.86 27.01 -17.14
CA MET A 859 5.32 26.78 -17.17
C MET A 859 6.09 28.07 -17.43
N GLU A 860 5.60 28.92 -18.34
CA GLU A 860 6.19 30.23 -18.60
C GLU A 860 6.07 31.13 -17.37
N TRP A 861 4.88 31.18 -16.73
CA TRP A 861 4.64 31.95 -15.52
C TRP A 861 5.54 31.54 -14.35
N MET A 862 5.89 30.26 -14.22
CA MET A 862 6.85 29.77 -13.22
C MET A 862 8.32 29.99 -13.60
N GLY A 863 8.60 30.45 -14.81
CA GLY A 863 9.95 30.60 -15.33
C GLY A 863 10.64 29.27 -15.65
N CYS A 864 9.87 28.20 -15.89
CA CYS A 864 10.42 26.87 -16.18
C CYS A 864 11.35 26.90 -17.39
N PHE A 865 10.99 27.60 -18.48
CA PHE A 865 11.80 27.66 -19.70
C PHE A 865 13.16 28.37 -19.53
N ASN A 866 13.35 29.09 -18.42
CA ASN A 866 14.64 29.70 -18.07
C ASN A 866 15.56 28.72 -17.31
N ASP A 867 15.06 27.55 -16.92
CA ASP A 867 15.80 26.47 -16.28
C ASP A 867 15.42 25.10 -16.88
N GLY A 868 16.36 24.53 -17.64
CA GLY A 868 16.19 23.23 -18.29
C GLY A 868 15.86 22.10 -17.33
N GLN A 869 16.29 22.16 -16.07
CA GLN A 869 15.95 21.15 -15.08
C GLN A 869 14.52 21.28 -14.58
N LEU A 870 14.08 22.48 -14.17
CA LEU A 870 12.68 22.73 -13.77
C LEU A 870 11.72 22.34 -14.91
N THR A 871 12.07 22.66 -16.15
CA THR A 871 11.31 22.23 -17.33
C THR A 871 11.18 20.71 -17.39
N LYS A 872 12.28 19.97 -17.19
CA LYS A 872 12.28 18.51 -17.20
C LYS A 872 11.46 17.93 -16.05
N GLU A 873 11.59 18.45 -14.84
CA GLU A 873 10.87 18.00 -13.65
C GLU A 873 9.35 18.17 -13.80
N VAL A 874 8.91 19.34 -14.22
CA VAL A 874 7.48 19.62 -14.44
C VAL A 874 6.94 18.78 -15.58
N SER A 875 7.68 18.65 -16.69
CA SER A 875 7.26 17.81 -17.82
C SER A 875 7.12 16.34 -17.40
N GLN A 876 8.06 15.82 -16.59
CA GLN A 876 7.97 14.47 -16.03
C GLN A 876 6.79 14.31 -15.08
N ALA A 877 6.48 15.31 -14.25
CA ALA A 877 5.32 15.26 -13.36
C ALA A 877 4.00 15.23 -14.14
N ILE A 878 3.88 16.03 -15.20
CA ILE A 878 2.71 16.03 -16.09
C ILE A 878 2.58 14.65 -16.76
N LEU A 879 3.63 14.13 -17.38
CA LEU A 879 3.59 12.80 -18.02
C LEU A 879 3.26 11.69 -17.01
N SER A 880 3.87 11.72 -15.83
CA SER A 880 3.58 10.77 -14.76
C SER A 880 2.12 10.83 -14.30
N HIS A 881 1.50 12.01 -14.28
CA HIS A 881 0.08 12.14 -13.96
C HIS A 881 -0.78 11.40 -14.99
N PHE A 882 -0.52 11.57 -16.29
CA PHE A 882 -1.23 10.85 -17.35
C PHE A 882 -0.96 9.33 -17.32
N ASP A 883 0.27 8.91 -17.03
CA ASP A 883 0.64 7.49 -16.93
C ASP A 883 -0.03 6.77 -15.75
N ASN A 884 -0.41 7.52 -14.71
CA ASN A 884 -1.16 7.00 -13.56
C ASN A 884 -2.67 6.93 -13.83
N CYS A 885 -3.16 7.51 -14.92
CA CYS A 885 -4.57 7.43 -15.31
C CYS A 885 -4.86 6.15 -16.11
N GLN A 886 -5.82 5.35 -15.65
CA GLN A 886 -6.26 4.15 -16.34
C GLN A 886 -7.37 4.44 -17.36
N PRO A 887 -7.37 3.77 -18.52
CA PRO A 887 -6.31 2.90 -19.06
C PRO A 887 -5.15 3.69 -19.69
N ASN A 888 -3.92 3.28 -19.38
CA ASN A 888 -2.72 4.02 -19.74
C ASN A 888 -2.57 4.31 -21.25
N ASN A 889 -2.98 3.40 -22.13
CA ASN A 889 -2.80 3.56 -23.58
C ASN A 889 -3.60 4.73 -24.17
N TYR A 890 -4.83 4.95 -23.71
CA TYR A 890 -5.67 6.06 -24.19
C TYR A 890 -5.23 7.38 -23.54
N PHE A 891 -4.83 7.36 -22.28
CA PHE A 891 -4.32 8.56 -21.59
C PHE A 891 -2.94 8.99 -22.10
N ALA A 892 -2.08 8.06 -22.54
CA ALA A 892 -0.82 8.38 -23.21
C ALA A 892 -1.04 9.16 -24.52
N LYS A 893 -2.10 8.85 -25.29
CA LYS A 893 -2.48 9.62 -26.49
C LYS A 893 -2.97 11.02 -26.13
N ILE A 894 -3.74 11.16 -25.05
CA ILE A 894 -4.18 12.48 -24.55
C ILE A 894 -2.95 13.27 -24.08
N ALA A 895 -2.01 12.64 -23.39
CA ALA A 895 -0.75 13.24 -22.96
C ALA A 895 0.06 13.75 -24.16
N ALA A 896 0.17 12.96 -25.22
CA ALA A 896 0.85 13.37 -26.46
C ALA A 896 0.15 14.56 -27.14
N PHE A 897 -1.18 14.60 -27.13
CA PHE A 897 -1.93 15.77 -27.61
C PHE A 897 -1.67 17.02 -26.77
N VAL A 898 -1.65 16.89 -25.45
CA VAL A 898 -1.44 18.01 -24.52
C VAL A 898 0.00 18.53 -24.59
N THR A 899 0.99 17.64 -24.61
CA THR A 899 2.41 18.00 -24.47
C THR A 899 3.11 18.23 -25.81
N GLN A 900 2.71 17.53 -26.87
CA GLN A 900 3.38 17.54 -28.18
C GLN A 900 2.46 17.99 -29.32
N ASN A 901 1.20 18.31 -29.02
CA ASN A 901 0.17 18.67 -30.01
C ASN A 901 -0.05 17.58 -31.08
N ILE A 902 0.25 16.32 -30.75
CA ILE A 902 0.05 15.17 -31.64
C ILE A 902 -1.41 14.76 -31.57
N VAL A 903 -2.09 14.79 -32.72
CA VAL A 903 -3.50 14.38 -32.82
C VAL A 903 -3.61 12.86 -32.58
N PRO A 904 -4.53 12.39 -31.72
CA PRO A 904 -4.70 10.96 -31.50
C PRO A 904 -5.12 10.22 -32.78
N ASP A 905 -4.40 9.16 -33.12
CA ASP A 905 -4.79 8.27 -34.21
C ASP A 905 -5.94 7.34 -33.81
N LEU A 906 -6.93 7.25 -34.70
CA LEU A 906 -8.05 6.32 -34.59
C LEU A 906 -7.69 4.99 -35.25
N PRO A 907 -8.02 3.84 -34.63
CA PRO A 907 -7.78 2.53 -35.24
C PRO A 907 -8.45 2.39 -36.61
N SER A 908 -7.78 1.71 -37.54
CA SER A 908 -8.32 1.38 -38.86
C SER A 908 -9.66 0.64 -38.71
N GLY A 909 -10.75 1.20 -39.23
CA GLY A 909 -12.11 0.63 -39.09
C GLY A 909 -12.86 1.03 -37.81
N TYR A 910 -12.43 2.08 -37.09
CA TYR A 910 -13.16 2.58 -35.92
C TYR A 910 -14.55 3.12 -36.29
N HIS A 911 -15.61 2.46 -35.78
CA HIS A 911 -17.00 2.86 -35.95
C HIS A 911 -17.62 3.28 -34.61
N LEU A 912 -17.81 4.59 -34.41
CA LEU A 912 -18.37 5.17 -33.18
C LEU A 912 -19.70 4.51 -32.79
N ASN A 913 -20.63 4.35 -33.74
CA ASN A 913 -21.94 3.76 -33.46
C ASN A 913 -21.86 2.29 -33.03
N SER A 914 -20.90 1.52 -33.56
CA SER A 914 -20.66 0.14 -33.10
C SER A 914 -20.22 0.14 -31.64
N ARG A 915 -19.24 1.01 -31.31
CA ARG A 915 -18.74 1.13 -29.94
C ARG A 915 -19.79 1.63 -28.95
N ILE A 916 -20.66 2.56 -29.35
CA ILE A 916 -21.81 2.97 -28.52
C ILE A 916 -22.78 1.81 -28.31
N SER A 917 -23.01 0.98 -29.33
CA SER A 917 -23.85 -0.21 -29.19
C SER A 917 -23.22 -1.25 -28.25
N GLU A 918 -21.91 -1.47 -28.35
CA GLU A 918 -21.15 -2.35 -27.46
C GLU A 918 -21.16 -1.86 -26.01
N LEU A 919 -20.97 -0.55 -25.80
CA LEU A 919 -21.08 0.11 -24.50
C LEU A 919 -22.47 -0.07 -23.89
N ARG A 920 -23.52 0.10 -24.69
CA ARG A 920 -24.90 -0.11 -24.23
C ARG A 920 -25.17 -1.57 -23.90
N ALA A 921 -24.56 -2.50 -24.62
CA ALA A 921 -24.69 -3.93 -24.36
C ALA A 921 -23.88 -4.38 -23.14
N SER A 922 -22.74 -3.73 -22.85
CA SER A 922 -21.92 -4.04 -21.67
C SER A 922 -22.62 -3.64 -20.37
N PHE A 923 -23.41 -2.56 -20.39
CA PHE A 923 -24.25 -2.17 -19.26
C PHE A 923 -25.63 -2.82 -19.31
N GLY A 924 -25.96 -3.63 -18.31
CA GLY A 924 -27.32 -4.16 -18.14
C GLY A 924 -28.34 -3.04 -17.88
N ALA A 925 -29.63 -3.28 -18.20
CA ALA A 925 -30.72 -2.31 -18.02
C ALA A 925 -30.80 -1.70 -16.60
N ARG A 926 -30.33 -2.45 -15.60
CA ARG A 926 -30.18 -1.99 -14.22
C ARG A 926 -29.18 -0.83 -14.09
N VAL A 927 -27.94 -1.03 -14.55
CA VAL A 927 -26.86 -0.03 -14.42
C VAL A 927 -27.21 1.24 -15.18
N LEU A 928 -27.88 1.10 -16.33
CA LEU A 928 -28.38 2.24 -17.10
C LEU A 928 -29.38 3.12 -16.33
N SER A 929 -30.14 2.54 -15.40
CA SER A 929 -31.09 3.28 -14.56
C SER A 929 -30.44 3.97 -13.35
N GLU A 930 -29.20 3.60 -13.02
CA GLU A 930 -28.44 4.10 -11.86
C GLU A 930 -27.56 5.32 -12.22
N PHE A 931 -27.56 5.78 -13.48
CA PHE A 931 -26.71 6.89 -13.94
C PHE A 931 -27.18 8.27 -13.48
N PRO A 932 -26.23 9.23 -13.30
CA PRO A 932 -26.60 10.59 -12.96
C PRO A 932 -27.48 11.23 -14.04
N GLN A 933 -28.63 11.77 -13.63
CA GLN A 933 -29.59 12.40 -14.56
C GLN A 933 -29.18 13.81 -15.01
N ARG A 934 -28.26 14.48 -14.30
CA ARG A 934 -27.71 15.76 -14.74
C ARG A 934 -26.40 15.54 -15.47
N TYR A 935 -26.34 15.99 -16.71
CA TYR A 935 -25.20 15.90 -17.61
C TYR A 935 -24.79 17.29 -18.12
N PRO A 936 -23.56 17.47 -18.62
CA PRO A 936 -23.12 18.76 -19.12
C PRO A 936 -23.82 19.12 -20.44
N LYS A 937 -24.12 20.41 -20.63
CA LYS A 937 -24.65 20.95 -21.89
C LYS A 937 -23.52 21.11 -22.91
N ILE A 938 -23.81 20.84 -24.18
CA ILE A 938 -22.86 20.95 -25.29
C ILE A 938 -23.43 21.98 -26.28
N ALA A 939 -22.64 22.97 -26.69
CA ALA A 939 -23.09 23.94 -27.68
C ALA A 939 -23.50 23.26 -28.99
N ASP A 940 -24.54 23.79 -29.65
CA ASP A 940 -25.15 23.17 -30.82
C ASP A 940 -24.15 22.87 -31.94
N LYS A 941 -23.14 23.73 -32.12
CA LYS A 941 -22.05 23.55 -33.08
C LYS A 941 -21.23 22.27 -32.88
N TYR A 942 -21.19 21.68 -31.69
CA TYR A 942 -20.37 20.50 -31.38
C TYR A 942 -21.20 19.22 -31.16
N GLN A 943 -22.53 19.29 -31.15
CA GLN A 943 -23.41 18.13 -30.89
C GLN A 943 -23.29 17.03 -31.95
N HIS A 944 -22.83 17.37 -33.16
CA HIS A 944 -22.63 16.41 -34.24
C HIS A 944 -21.40 15.51 -34.07
N ILE A 945 -20.45 15.86 -33.18
CA ILE A 945 -19.21 15.09 -32.97
C ILE A 945 -19.54 13.74 -32.34
N ILE A 946 -20.34 13.72 -31.27
CA ILE A 946 -20.91 12.51 -30.69
C ILE A 946 -22.44 12.70 -30.63
N PRO A 947 -23.18 12.22 -31.65
CA PRO A 947 -24.62 12.43 -31.72
C PRO A 947 -25.33 11.59 -30.65
N VAL A 948 -26.23 12.24 -29.91
CA VAL A 948 -27.14 11.57 -28.97
C VAL A 948 -28.51 11.43 -29.63
N THR A 949 -28.89 10.20 -29.96
CA THR A 949 -30.20 9.85 -30.51
C THR A 949 -31.13 9.35 -29.40
N ASP A 950 -32.44 9.28 -29.67
CA ASP A 950 -33.44 8.76 -28.70
C ASP A 950 -33.10 7.36 -28.20
N SER A 951 -32.51 6.51 -29.05
CA SER A 951 -32.09 5.17 -28.67
C SER A 951 -30.93 5.16 -27.66
N ASN A 952 -30.10 6.21 -27.62
CA ASN A 952 -28.91 6.32 -26.77
C ASN A 952 -29.11 7.24 -25.56
N ARG A 953 -30.32 7.75 -25.33
CA ARG A 953 -30.67 8.62 -24.21
C ARG A 953 -30.31 8.05 -22.82
N PRO A 954 -30.43 6.73 -22.55
CA PRO A 954 -30.01 6.15 -21.27
C PRO A 954 -28.50 6.26 -20.98
N VAL A 955 -27.66 6.38 -22.02
CA VAL A 955 -26.20 6.54 -21.89
C VAL A 955 -25.74 7.96 -22.23
N GLU A 956 -26.66 8.93 -22.27
CA GLU A 956 -26.36 10.30 -22.72
C GLU A 956 -25.20 10.95 -21.95
N ILE A 957 -25.10 10.71 -20.64
CA ILE A 957 -23.99 11.22 -19.83
C ILE A 957 -22.64 10.60 -20.21
N LEU A 958 -22.59 9.31 -20.57
CA LEU A 958 -21.38 8.62 -21.03
C LEU A 958 -20.90 9.16 -22.38
N LEU A 959 -21.80 9.69 -23.20
CA LEU A 959 -21.49 10.28 -24.51
C LEU A 959 -21.06 11.74 -24.39
N ARG A 960 -21.77 12.52 -23.57
CA ARG A 960 -21.53 13.97 -23.45
C ARG A 960 -20.32 14.33 -22.59
N SER A 961 -20.06 13.56 -21.54
CA SER A 961 -18.94 13.80 -20.61
C SER A 961 -17.57 13.85 -21.30
N PRO A 962 -17.15 12.84 -22.09
CA PRO A 962 -15.85 12.87 -22.76
C PRO A 962 -15.73 13.99 -23.80
N LEU A 963 -16.83 14.35 -24.49
CA LEU A 963 -16.83 15.44 -25.46
C LEU A 963 -16.61 16.80 -24.79
N VAL A 964 -17.26 17.07 -23.66
CA VAL A 964 -17.06 18.32 -22.91
C VAL A 964 -15.64 18.42 -22.35
N VAL A 965 -15.07 17.30 -21.90
CA VAL A 965 -13.66 17.26 -21.51
C VAL A 965 -12.75 17.56 -22.70
N ALA A 966 -12.98 16.95 -23.87
CA ALA A 966 -12.19 17.22 -25.08
C ALA A 966 -12.29 18.70 -25.52
N LEU A 967 -13.46 19.33 -25.38
CA LEU A 967 -13.64 20.76 -25.64
C LEU A 967 -12.83 21.64 -24.68
N SER A 968 -12.73 21.25 -23.41
CA SER A 968 -11.88 21.93 -22.40
C SER A 968 -10.40 21.77 -22.72
N ILE A 969 -9.95 20.53 -23.01
CA ILE A 969 -8.54 20.24 -23.36
C ILE A 969 -8.13 20.99 -24.64
N ALA A 970 -9.01 21.06 -25.64
CA ALA A 970 -8.75 21.75 -26.90
C ALA A 970 -8.96 23.28 -26.84
N GLY A 971 -9.31 23.84 -25.67
CA GLY A 971 -9.52 25.28 -25.49
C GLY A 971 -10.74 25.85 -26.23
N LYS A 972 -11.74 25.02 -26.55
CA LYS A 972 -12.94 25.43 -27.30
C LYS A 972 -14.10 25.87 -26.41
N GLU A 973 -14.19 25.33 -25.20
CA GLU A 973 -15.16 25.74 -24.15
C GLU A 973 -14.55 25.63 -22.76
N ASP A 974 -14.89 26.56 -21.86
CA ASP A 974 -14.41 26.58 -20.45
C ASP A 974 -15.52 26.23 -19.44
N ASN A 975 -16.63 25.65 -19.93
CA ASN A 975 -17.86 25.41 -19.16
C ASN A 975 -17.69 24.46 -17.96
N LEU A 976 -16.58 23.71 -17.90
CA LEU A 976 -16.25 22.84 -16.77
C LEU A 976 -15.80 23.62 -15.53
N TRP A 977 -15.23 24.81 -15.68
CA TRP A 977 -14.49 25.50 -14.62
C TRP A 977 -15.33 26.57 -13.88
N SER A 978 -16.66 26.42 -13.85
CA SER A 978 -17.56 27.34 -13.11
C SER A 978 -18.10 26.73 -11.81
N VAL A 979 -18.70 27.58 -10.96
CA VAL A 979 -19.28 27.18 -9.66
C VAL A 979 -20.42 26.19 -9.84
N GLU A 980 -21.36 26.51 -10.73
CA GLU A 980 -22.53 25.68 -11.06
C GLU A 980 -22.15 24.34 -11.71
N SER A 981 -20.89 24.18 -12.09
CA SER A 981 -20.36 22.99 -12.73
C SER A 981 -19.73 22.00 -11.76
N GLU A 982 -19.61 22.27 -10.45
CA GLU A 982 -19.06 21.30 -9.49
C GLU A 982 -19.81 19.96 -9.53
N PHE A 983 -21.14 20.01 -9.50
CA PHE A 983 -22.00 18.82 -9.65
C PHE A 983 -21.67 18.05 -10.94
N LYS A 984 -21.51 18.77 -12.06
CA LYS A 984 -21.25 18.19 -13.39
C LYS A 984 -19.85 17.57 -13.42
N ARG A 985 -18.83 18.25 -12.88
CA ARG A 985 -17.47 17.75 -12.79
C ARG A 985 -17.40 16.46 -11.98
N ARG A 986 -18.02 16.42 -10.80
CA ARG A 986 -18.10 15.20 -9.97
C ARG A 986 -18.80 14.04 -10.70
N ASN A 987 -19.86 14.32 -11.46
CA ASN A 987 -20.51 13.30 -12.29
C ASN A 987 -19.61 12.81 -13.44
N ILE A 988 -18.90 13.71 -14.13
CA ILE A 988 -17.95 13.33 -15.20
C ILE A 988 -16.86 12.43 -14.63
N LYS A 989 -16.33 12.78 -13.45
CA LYS A 989 -15.34 11.96 -12.73
C LYS A 989 -15.89 10.59 -12.35
N TYR A 990 -17.11 10.51 -11.83
CA TYR A 990 -17.77 9.23 -11.55
C TYR A 990 -17.88 8.35 -12.79
N ILE A 991 -18.29 8.93 -13.92
CA ILE A 991 -18.39 8.22 -15.20
C ILE A 991 -17.02 7.75 -15.72
N GLN A 992 -15.98 8.58 -15.56
CA GLN A 992 -14.61 8.21 -15.90
C GLN A 992 -14.10 7.04 -15.06
N GLN A 993 -14.49 6.94 -13.78
CA GLN A 993 -14.15 5.80 -12.93
C GLN A 993 -14.98 4.54 -13.25
N LEU A 994 -16.22 4.71 -13.71
CA LEU A 994 -17.11 3.59 -14.04
C LEU A 994 -16.64 2.81 -15.28
N ASP A 995 -16.29 3.52 -16.36
CA ASP A 995 -15.72 2.92 -17.57
C ASP A 995 -14.58 3.80 -18.10
N PRO A 996 -13.37 3.61 -17.55
CA PRO A 996 -12.22 4.41 -17.95
C PRO A 996 -11.81 4.16 -19.41
N GLU A 997 -12.10 2.97 -19.96
CA GLU A 997 -11.75 2.60 -21.33
C GLU A 997 -12.57 3.35 -22.35
N TRP A 998 -13.90 3.31 -22.22
CA TRP A 998 -14.79 4.10 -23.06
C TRP A 998 -14.48 5.59 -22.93
N TYR A 999 -14.29 6.08 -21.70
CA TYR A 999 -13.97 7.47 -21.45
C TYR A 999 -12.73 7.92 -22.23
N GLY A 1000 -11.61 7.20 -22.09
CA GLY A 1000 -10.36 7.52 -22.78
C GLY A 1000 -10.49 7.43 -24.30
N GLN A 1001 -11.19 6.42 -24.80
CA GLN A 1001 -11.45 6.23 -26.23
C GLN A 1001 -12.28 7.39 -26.82
N ALA A 1002 -13.36 7.78 -26.14
CA ALA A 1002 -14.27 8.83 -26.60
C ALA A 1002 -13.66 10.23 -26.52
N VAL A 1003 -12.79 10.50 -25.52
CA VAL A 1003 -12.01 11.75 -25.46
C VAL A 1003 -11.07 11.82 -26.66
N ASN A 1004 -10.28 10.77 -26.92
CA ASN A 1004 -9.37 10.74 -28.08
C ASN A 1004 -10.12 10.94 -29.41
N TYR A 1005 -11.26 10.25 -29.61
CA TYR A 1005 -12.10 10.45 -30.79
C TYR A 1005 -12.56 11.90 -30.95
N SER A 1006 -13.01 12.51 -29.86
CA SER A 1006 -13.48 13.90 -29.87
C SER A 1006 -12.34 14.87 -30.19
N LEU A 1007 -11.14 14.67 -29.64
CA LEU A 1007 -9.96 15.47 -29.95
C LEU A 1007 -9.57 15.36 -31.42
N THR A 1008 -9.57 14.14 -32.00
CA THR A 1008 -9.30 13.95 -33.43
C THR A 1008 -10.32 14.69 -34.30
N LYS A 1009 -11.61 14.68 -33.94
CA LYS A 1009 -12.65 15.40 -34.71
C LYS A 1009 -12.56 16.91 -34.55
N LEU A 1010 -12.29 17.41 -33.35
CA LEU A 1010 -12.12 18.84 -33.09
C LEU A 1010 -10.96 19.43 -33.87
N SER A 1011 -9.84 18.70 -33.98
CA SER A 1011 -8.67 19.12 -34.77
C SER A 1011 -8.92 19.14 -36.28
N ASN A 1012 -9.95 18.44 -36.77
CA ASN A 1012 -10.36 18.49 -38.19
C ASN A 1012 -11.40 19.60 -38.47
N LEU A 1013 -11.97 20.21 -37.44
CA LEU A 1013 -12.94 21.32 -37.53
C LEU A 1013 -12.26 22.69 -37.41
N SER A 1014 -11.02 22.73 -36.90
CA SER A 1014 -10.13 23.90 -36.90
C SER A 1014 -9.37 24.00 -38.20
#